data_AF-A0A1Z5TRJ6-F1
#
_entry.id   AF-A0A1Z5TRJ6-F1
#
_cell.length_a   1.000
_cell.length_b   1.000
_cell.length_c   1.000
_cell.angle_alpha   90.00
_cell.angle_beta   90.00
_cell.angle_gamma   90.00
#
_symmetry.space_group_name_H-M   'P 1'
#
loop_
_entity.id
_entity.type
_entity.pdbx_description
1 polymer ?
#
loop_
_entity_poly.entity_id
_entity_poly.type
_entity_poly.pdbx_seq_one_letter_code
_entity_poly.pdbx_strand_id
1 'polypeptide(L)'
;MDTNTRPTFASTLNPHTDRIWISEVRDTEIFFCVDLSAEAAAESAERVEEGTSVSAGIDKSKPFYIRINGAAWSSTRIMSGATGDGADGRPRYDGEIFGLAPLSSYHCEIVGIATGNVLCAVSLITQAAPSAEQTASVPSQPQHPALRPSSPITTLKQSIQSAEAKLNETRNRTRKSKKDQRGVHSDIRKEINTLRSKLESSGGLDDKQKVRIAQISQHKNQAEEATAELKSQVEAFGDIPSEDLAEADAKKRAWKAAKDAKSLAERDFDNARAEVEQELNTLRVEIVNAEAKREKLNSRHAQRTKDLETLQSKQQADMSAKQKRELERAQVAQRRLDDDMDMRNAIQSADDEATSLQVKAQHAYNEIAMLQSWGTTPSTFFNSLNKSVVPHIVLTAETDDFDEETTQQWRDEGFDTAYVPLLGGGNDFINRLHRTGDAFGVSEYYAIVAYGDAASLVLQAHLKPNHPKLCAVVAYYPSTIPSVHSKFPPSIKVLAHLAGKEIGVQHHPEVLGIQGKNKTVRKRLDPGAGYGEPLKISFPAYTYAGIEPGFAERDLDEFDPIAESVAFTRSLHTVRKGFRIDRNIETIRDDVVDLAAAGNATGTVEHLRPYAHVINGPTLSGGVGTKALSEYYNDFFQPLPADFRVRLLSRTVGNDGSRIVDELFVNFTHNREVHWILPGIPATNKKVEVVMISIVRMIGNQLESEHMYWDQASVLVQVGLLSPKMVPDSFKKKGVEELPIWGAESARAMKRGSSTHMNELIPE
;
A
#
# COMPACT_ATOMS: atom_id res chain seq x y z
N MET A 1 -26.22 33.06 -33.54
CA MET A 1 -27.23 31.98 -33.61
C MET A 1 -28.42 32.45 -32.83
N ASP A 2 -29.48 32.80 -33.55
CA ASP A 2 -30.80 33.09 -33.02
C ASP A 2 -31.38 31.86 -32.33
N THR A 3 -31.82 32.01 -31.08
CA THR A 3 -32.88 31.16 -30.52
C THR A 3 -33.77 31.99 -29.62
N ASN A 4 -34.93 32.35 -30.19
CA ASN A 4 -36.18 32.74 -29.56
C ASN A 4 -36.41 32.10 -28.18
N THR A 5 -36.80 32.92 -27.20
CA THR A 5 -37.98 32.67 -26.35
C THR A 5 -38.54 34.00 -25.85
N ARG A 6 -39.47 34.58 -26.60
CA ARG A 6 -40.51 35.46 -26.04
C ARG A 6 -41.53 34.57 -25.32
N PRO A 7 -41.81 34.74 -24.02
CA PRO A 7 -43.07 34.30 -23.46
C PRO A 7 -44.07 35.44 -23.60
N THR A 8 -44.81 35.46 -24.70
CA THR A 8 -46.02 36.27 -24.83
C THR A 8 -47.13 35.56 -24.05
N PHE A 9 -47.35 35.91 -22.78
CA PHE A 9 -48.66 35.67 -22.16
C PHE A 9 -49.54 36.90 -22.41
N ALA A 10 -50.13 36.93 -23.60
CA ALA A 10 -51.24 37.82 -23.88
C ALA A 10 -52.48 37.26 -23.16
N SER A 11 -52.84 37.84 -22.01
CA SER A 11 -54.23 37.82 -21.56
C SER A 11 -54.92 39.05 -22.17
N THR A 12 -55.36 38.90 -23.41
CA THR A 12 -56.36 39.77 -24.04
C THR A 12 -57.71 39.41 -23.44
N LEU A 13 -58.26 40.27 -22.57
CA LEU A 13 -59.72 40.44 -22.34
C LEU A 13 -60.10 41.43 -21.21
N ASN A 14 -59.23 42.35 -20.77
CA ASN A 14 -59.68 43.45 -19.91
C ASN A 14 -58.86 44.75 -20.14
N PRO A 15 -59.48 45.85 -20.61
CA PRO A 15 -58.77 47.13 -20.85
C PRO A 15 -58.42 47.90 -19.56
N HIS A 16 -58.83 47.42 -18.38
CA HIS A 16 -58.67 48.12 -17.09
C HIS A 16 -57.55 47.58 -16.19
N THR A 17 -56.71 46.65 -16.64
CA THR A 17 -55.64 46.06 -15.79
C THR A 17 -54.25 46.58 -16.13
N ASP A 18 -53.54 47.08 -15.11
CA ASP A 18 -52.13 47.47 -15.13
C ASP A 18 -51.23 46.23 -15.28
N ARG A 19 -50.10 46.37 -15.99
CA ARG A 19 -49.20 45.24 -16.31
C ARG A 19 -47.76 45.58 -15.96
N ILE A 20 -47.07 44.63 -15.34
CA ILE A 20 -45.61 44.68 -15.12
C ILE A 20 -44.94 43.53 -15.88
N TRP A 21 -43.81 43.83 -16.52
CA TRP A 21 -42.89 42.82 -17.03
C TRP A 21 -41.51 43.02 -16.44
N ILE A 22 -40.87 41.94 -16.02
CA ILE A 22 -39.48 42.00 -15.56
C ILE A 22 -38.59 41.71 -16.75
N SER A 23 -37.80 42.70 -17.13
CA SER A 23 -36.92 42.65 -18.30
C SER A 23 -35.63 41.89 -18.01
N GLU A 24 -35.02 42.13 -16.85
CA GLU A 24 -33.80 41.47 -16.43
C GLU A 24 -33.68 41.45 -14.90
N VAL A 25 -33.23 40.34 -14.33
CA VAL A 25 -32.93 40.21 -12.90
C VAL A 25 -31.44 39.90 -12.75
N ARG A 26 -30.70 40.82 -12.14
CA ARG A 26 -29.28 40.67 -11.85
C ARG A 26 -29.04 40.38 -10.37
N ASP A 27 -27.78 40.39 -9.97
CA ASP A 27 -27.34 40.15 -8.60
C ASP A 27 -27.75 41.25 -7.62
N THR A 28 -27.70 42.52 -8.05
CA THR A 28 -28.07 43.67 -7.19
C THR A 28 -29.12 44.60 -7.81
N GLU A 29 -29.62 44.25 -9.01
CA GLU A 29 -30.48 45.11 -9.84
C GLU A 29 -31.65 44.32 -10.43
N ILE A 30 -32.81 44.95 -10.57
CA ILE A 30 -33.98 44.42 -11.29
C ILE A 30 -34.44 45.48 -12.29
N PHE A 31 -34.48 45.13 -13.57
CA PHE A 31 -35.01 45.97 -14.63
C PHE A 31 -36.46 45.56 -14.93
N PHE A 32 -37.37 46.52 -14.95
CA PHE A 32 -38.79 46.27 -15.13
C PHE A 32 -39.45 47.28 -16.08
N CYS A 33 -40.47 46.77 -16.73
CA CYS A 33 -41.46 47.35 -17.58
C CYS A 33 -42.82 47.61 -16.96
N VAL A 34 -43.49 48.76 -17.13
CA VAL A 34 -44.89 48.92 -16.69
C VAL A 34 -45.75 49.57 -17.78
N ASP A 35 -46.89 48.98 -18.07
CA ASP A 35 -48.00 49.61 -18.81
C ASP A 35 -49.11 49.91 -17.81
N LEU A 36 -49.48 51.18 -17.70
CA LEU A 36 -50.55 51.62 -16.82
C LEU A 36 -51.85 51.88 -17.59
N SER A 37 -52.97 51.66 -16.94
CA SER A 37 -54.27 52.16 -17.34
C SER A 37 -54.30 53.69 -17.32
N ALA A 38 -55.19 54.30 -18.10
CA ALA A 38 -55.30 55.76 -18.16
C ALA A 38 -55.60 56.40 -16.79
N GLU A 39 -56.32 55.69 -15.92
CA GLU A 39 -56.63 56.12 -14.55
C GLU A 39 -55.38 56.09 -13.67
N ALA A 40 -54.63 54.98 -13.67
CA ALA A 40 -53.40 54.84 -12.89
C ALA A 40 -52.28 55.79 -13.37
N ALA A 41 -52.19 56.05 -14.68
CA ALA A 41 -51.20 56.98 -15.24
C ALA A 41 -51.51 58.46 -14.94
N ALA A 42 -52.77 58.79 -14.63
CA ALA A 42 -53.19 60.14 -14.24
C ALA A 42 -52.98 60.44 -12.74
N GLU A 43 -52.51 59.45 -11.95
CA GLU A 43 -52.16 59.68 -10.55
C GLU A 43 -51.01 60.69 -10.41
N SER A 44 -51.14 61.58 -9.44
CA SER A 44 -50.12 62.59 -9.14
C SER A 44 -50.01 62.79 -7.65
N ALA A 45 -48.78 62.99 -7.16
CA ALA A 45 -48.50 63.25 -5.74
C ALA A 45 -49.17 64.53 -5.19
N GLU A 46 -49.78 65.36 -6.04
CA GLU A 46 -50.58 66.53 -5.63
C GLU A 46 -52.04 66.16 -5.26
N ARG A 47 -52.53 64.97 -5.63
CA ARG A 47 -53.92 64.50 -5.41
C ARG A 47 -54.00 63.37 -4.37
N VAL A 48 -53.09 63.35 -3.40
CA VAL A 48 -52.98 62.30 -2.40
C VAL A 48 -54.23 62.25 -1.51
N GLU A 49 -54.85 61.08 -1.35
CA GLU A 49 -55.98 60.88 -0.43
C GLU A 49 -55.55 61.06 1.04
N GLU A 50 -56.44 61.60 1.89
CA GLU A 50 -56.17 61.82 3.32
C GLU A 50 -55.78 60.50 4.02
N GLY A 51 -54.47 60.32 4.28
CA GLY A 51 -53.93 59.14 4.97
C GLY A 51 -52.69 58.52 4.32
N THR A 52 -52.38 58.83 3.06
CA THR A 52 -51.25 58.22 2.34
C THR A 52 -49.99 59.10 2.41
N SER A 53 -48.99 58.75 3.23
CA SER A 53 -47.73 59.50 3.31
C SER A 53 -46.62 58.87 2.44
N VAL A 54 -46.11 59.60 1.45
CA VAL A 54 -45.03 59.13 0.55
C VAL A 54 -43.66 59.51 1.12
N SER A 55 -42.76 58.53 1.30
CA SER A 55 -41.42 58.68 1.88
C SER A 55 -40.56 59.72 1.13
N ALA A 56 -39.72 60.48 1.86
CA ALA A 56 -38.95 61.61 1.33
C ALA A 56 -37.95 61.27 0.20
N GLY A 57 -37.57 59.99 0.05
CA GLY A 57 -36.66 59.52 -0.99
C GLY A 57 -37.32 58.99 -2.27
N ILE A 58 -38.65 59.08 -2.39
CA ILE A 58 -39.39 58.63 -3.57
C ILE A 58 -39.48 59.76 -4.60
N ASP A 59 -39.29 59.44 -5.88
CA ASP A 59 -39.52 60.36 -6.99
C ASP A 59 -41.02 60.64 -7.15
N LYS A 60 -41.44 61.84 -6.74
CA LYS A 60 -42.84 62.28 -6.80
C LYS A 60 -43.30 62.74 -8.18
N SER A 61 -42.41 62.77 -9.17
CA SER A 61 -42.74 63.14 -10.55
C SER A 61 -43.40 62.01 -11.33
N LYS A 62 -43.52 60.81 -10.75
CA LYS A 62 -44.07 59.62 -11.39
C LYS A 62 -45.41 59.22 -10.76
N PRO A 63 -46.32 58.62 -11.54
CA PRO A 63 -47.64 58.24 -11.03
C PRO A 63 -47.62 57.06 -10.03
N PHE A 64 -46.45 56.44 -9.82
CA PHE A 64 -46.28 55.32 -8.90
C PHE A 64 -44.88 55.32 -8.27
N TYR A 65 -44.71 54.53 -7.22
CA TYR A 65 -43.42 54.20 -6.63
C TYR A 65 -43.31 52.69 -6.36
N ILE A 66 -42.09 52.23 -6.07
CA ILE A 66 -41.83 50.82 -5.81
C ILE A 66 -41.77 50.56 -4.31
N ARG A 67 -42.43 49.48 -3.89
CA ARG A 67 -42.37 48.94 -2.54
C ARG A 67 -41.75 47.55 -2.58
N ILE A 68 -40.72 47.30 -1.78
CA ILE A 68 -40.02 46.00 -1.72
C ILE A 68 -40.21 45.41 -0.34
N ASN A 69 -40.77 44.20 -0.29
CA ASN A 69 -41.10 43.49 0.95
C ASN A 69 -41.91 44.36 1.92
N GLY A 70 -42.78 45.25 1.41
CA GLY A 70 -43.58 46.19 2.20
C GLY A 70 -42.88 47.52 2.55
N ALA A 71 -41.63 47.75 2.17
CA ALA A 71 -40.91 49.02 2.38
C ALA A 71 -40.86 49.89 1.12
N ALA A 72 -41.22 51.18 1.24
CA ALA A 72 -41.02 52.18 0.19
C ALA A 72 -39.54 52.23 -0.23
N TRP A 73 -39.23 51.85 -1.47
CA TRP A 73 -37.85 51.70 -1.95
C TRP A 73 -37.40 52.95 -2.73
N SER A 74 -36.44 53.68 -2.16
CA SER A 74 -35.93 54.92 -2.75
C SER A 74 -34.90 54.70 -3.85
N SER A 75 -34.22 53.55 -3.87
CA SER A 75 -33.18 53.23 -4.86
C SER A 75 -33.80 52.69 -6.15
N THR A 76 -34.59 53.55 -6.81
CA THR A 76 -35.21 53.25 -8.09
C THR A 76 -34.94 54.36 -9.10
N ARG A 77 -34.89 54.00 -10.37
CA ARG A 77 -34.82 54.93 -11.49
C ARG A 77 -35.94 54.59 -12.45
N ILE A 78 -36.92 55.49 -12.57
CA ILE A 78 -38.10 55.29 -13.41
C ILE A 78 -38.07 56.34 -14.51
N MET A 79 -38.11 55.89 -15.76
CA MET A 79 -38.09 56.71 -16.96
C MET A 79 -39.43 56.52 -17.68
N SER A 80 -40.03 57.61 -18.17
CA SER A 80 -41.15 57.52 -19.11
C SER A 80 -40.59 57.00 -20.42
N GLY A 81 -41.18 55.96 -21.02
CA GLY A 81 -40.68 55.37 -22.25
C GLY A 81 -40.54 56.40 -23.37
N ALA A 82 -39.41 56.40 -24.08
CA ALA A 82 -39.10 57.35 -25.16
C ALA A 82 -39.91 57.11 -26.46
N THR A 83 -40.73 56.06 -26.49
CA THR A 83 -41.69 55.75 -27.56
C THR A 83 -43.08 55.90 -26.97
N GLY A 84 -43.76 57.00 -27.32
CA GLY A 84 -45.13 57.27 -26.90
C GLY A 84 -46.03 56.10 -27.24
N ASP A 85 -46.92 55.78 -26.30
CA ASP A 85 -47.92 54.72 -26.32
C ASP A 85 -47.44 53.37 -26.91
N GLY A 86 -47.44 52.32 -26.08
CA GLY A 86 -47.35 50.95 -26.60
C GLY A 86 -48.39 50.76 -27.73
N ALA A 87 -48.23 49.77 -28.61
CA ALA A 87 -49.06 49.58 -29.81
C ALA A 87 -50.61 49.64 -29.60
N ASP A 88 -51.06 49.63 -28.34
CA ASP A 88 -52.44 49.73 -27.85
C ASP A 88 -52.83 51.12 -27.24
N GLY A 89 -52.00 52.17 -27.31
CA GLY A 89 -52.35 53.51 -26.79
C GLY A 89 -52.07 53.78 -25.30
N ARG A 90 -51.18 53.02 -24.64
CA ARG A 90 -51.00 53.03 -23.17
C ARG A 90 -49.70 53.68 -22.68
N PRO A 91 -49.71 54.47 -21.58
CA PRO A 91 -48.51 55.04 -20.97
C PRO A 91 -47.57 53.96 -20.42
N ARG A 92 -46.34 53.95 -20.94
CA ARG A 92 -45.30 52.96 -20.61
C ARG A 92 -44.15 53.59 -19.84
N TYR A 93 -43.69 52.91 -18.80
CA TYR A 93 -42.56 53.31 -17.97
C TYR A 93 -41.51 52.20 -17.90
N ASP A 94 -40.25 52.57 -18.10
CA ASP A 94 -39.09 51.68 -17.94
C ASP A 94 -38.39 52.02 -16.64
N GLY A 95 -38.15 51.02 -15.80
CA GLY A 95 -37.67 51.19 -14.44
C GLY A 95 -36.53 50.25 -14.07
N GLU A 96 -35.69 50.72 -13.16
CA GLU A 96 -34.61 49.97 -12.55
C GLU A 96 -34.74 50.07 -11.03
N ILE A 97 -34.66 48.93 -10.36
CA ILE A 97 -34.50 48.82 -8.91
C ILE A 97 -33.06 48.42 -8.66
N PHE A 98 -32.32 49.19 -7.86
CA PHE A 98 -30.92 48.91 -7.56
C PHE A 98 -30.64 48.95 -6.06
N GLY A 99 -29.49 48.41 -5.66
CA GLY A 99 -29.10 48.30 -4.25
C GLY A 99 -29.69 47.07 -3.55
N LEU A 100 -30.00 46.02 -4.30
CA LEU A 100 -30.48 44.75 -3.77
C LEU A 100 -29.30 43.84 -3.38
N ALA A 101 -29.57 42.85 -2.54
CA ALA A 101 -28.59 41.84 -2.17
C ALA A 101 -28.67 40.65 -3.15
N PRO A 102 -27.55 40.01 -3.51
CA PRO A 102 -27.53 38.78 -4.31
C PRO A 102 -28.28 37.62 -3.65
N LEU A 103 -28.77 36.66 -4.46
CA LEU A 103 -29.49 35.44 -4.04
C LEU A 103 -30.61 35.66 -3.00
N SER A 104 -31.25 36.83 -3.05
CA SER A 104 -32.25 37.23 -2.06
C SER A 104 -33.64 37.31 -2.68
N SER A 105 -34.64 36.80 -1.96
CA SER A 105 -36.05 36.83 -2.39
C SER A 105 -36.68 38.17 -2.08
N TYR A 106 -37.31 38.77 -3.09
CA TYR A 106 -37.99 40.05 -3.01
C TYR A 106 -39.42 39.93 -3.54
N HIS A 107 -40.34 40.56 -2.82
CA HIS A 107 -41.70 40.85 -3.26
C HIS A 107 -41.77 42.32 -3.64
N CYS A 108 -41.83 42.59 -4.94
CA CYS A 108 -41.85 43.92 -5.51
C CYS A 108 -43.28 44.31 -5.84
N GLU A 109 -43.72 45.43 -5.31
CA GLU A 109 -45.05 46.00 -5.54
C GLU A 109 -44.89 47.37 -6.21
N ILE A 110 -45.72 47.61 -7.22
CA ILE A 110 -45.89 48.93 -7.82
C ILE A 110 -47.12 49.54 -7.19
N VAL A 111 -46.94 50.69 -6.56
CA VAL A 111 -47.96 51.34 -5.74
C VAL A 111 -48.29 52.71 -6.32
N GLY A 112 -49.57 52.96 -6.58
CA GLY A 112 -50.07 54.26 -7.02
C GLY A 112 -49.69 55.35 -6.03
N ILE A 113 -49.17 56.47 -6.53
CA ILE A 113 -48.59 57.52 -5.68
C ILE A 113 -49.65 58.31 -4.91
N ALA A 114 -50.87 58.41 -5.46
CA ALA A 114 -51.97 59.18 -4.88
C ALA A 114 -52.90 58.29 -4.05
N THR A 115 -53.22 57.11 -4.57
CA THR A 115 -54.20 56.18 -3.97
C THR A 115 -53.57 55.21 -2.97
N GLY A 116 -52.26 54.95 -3.08
CA GLY A 116 -51.58 53.94 -2.25
C GLY A 116 -51.98 52.50 -2.58
N ASN A 117 -52.78 52.28 -3.62
CA ASN A 117 -53.21 50.96 -4.06
C ASN A 117 -52.09 50.24 -4.80
N VAL A 118 -52.00 48.92 -4.62
CA VAL A 118 -51.03 48.08 -5.34
C VAL A 118 -51.58 47.84 -6.74
N LEU A 119 -50.95 48.47 -7.73
CA LEU A 119 -51.31 48.37 -9.14
C LEU A 119 -50.92 47.00 -9.71
N CYS A 120 -49.72 46.53 -9.35
CA CYS A 120 -49.26 45.18 -9.67
C CYS A 120 -48.13 44.75 -8.73
N ALA A 121 -47.95 43.43 -8.54
CA ALA A 121 -46.92 42.87 -7.69
C ALA A 121 -46.29 41.62 -8.30
N VAL A 122 -45.02 41.36 -7.98
CA VAL A 122 -44.26 40.21 -8.44
C VAL A 122 -43.25 39.76 -7.38
N SER A 123 -43.07 38.45 -7.24
CA SER A 123 -42.04 37.87 -6.37
C SER A 123 -40.92 37.27 -7.21
N LEU A 124 -39.67 37.61 -6.90
CA LEU A 124 -38.49 37.12 -7.62
C LEU A 124 -37.25 37.05 -6.73
N ILE A 125 -36.21 36.34 -7.21
CA ILE A 125 -34.94 36.14 -6.52
C ILE A 125 -33.81 36.73 -7.37
N THR A 126 -32.97 37.58 -6.78
CA THR A 126 -31.78 38.14 -7.44
C THR A 126 -30.72 37.08 -7.71
N GLN A 127 -29.89 37.29 -8.74
CA GLN A 127 -28.84 36.33 -9.11
C GLN A 127 -27.67 36.33 -8.10
N ALA A 128 -26.74 35.38 -8.26
CA ALA A 128 -25.49 35.39 -7.49
C ALA A 128 -24.58 36.54 -7.95
N ALA A 129 -23.87 37.16 -7.00
CA ALA A 129 -22.87 38.17 -7.33
C ALA A 129 -21.81 37.55 -8.24
N PRO A 130 -21.39 38.25 -9.32
CA PRO A 130 -20.31 37.79 -10.17
C PRO A 130 -19.00 37.82 -9.36
N SER A 131 -18.61 36.66 -8.83
CA SER A 131 -17.29 36.43 -8.22
C SER A 131 -16.23 36.42 -9.31
N ALA A 132 -15.12 37.13 -9.11
CA ALA A 132 -13.95 37.07 -9.98
C ALA A 132 -13.19 35.73 -9.92
N GLU A 133 -13.66 34.76 -9.14
CA GLU A 133 -13.20 33.37 -9.15
C GLU A 133 -14.42 32.45 -9.14
N GLN A 134 -14.75 31.89 -10.30
CA GLN A 134 -15.56 30.66 -10.45
C GLN A 134 -15.41 30.10 -11.87
N THR A 135 -14.23 29.52 -12.13
CA THR A 135 -14.14 28.28 -12.91
C THR A 135 -14.15 27.13 -11.90
N ALA A 136 -14.98 26.12 -12.18
CA ALA A 136 -15.09 24.84 -11.47
C ALA A 136 -15.74 24.84 -10.07
N SER A 137 -17.07 24.76 -10.04
CA SER A 137 -17.79 23.72 -9.29
C SER A 137 -19.28 23.83 -9.59
N VAL A 138 -19.91 22.71 -9.92
CA VAL A 138 -21.37 22.58 -9.97
C VAL A 138 -21.89 22.75 -8.54
N PRO A 139 -22.69 23.79 -8.23
CA PRO A 139 -23.36 23.86 -6.96
C PRO A 139 -24.52 22.87 -7.00
N SER A 140 -24.60 21.99 -6.00
CA SER A 140 -25.82 21.29 -5.63
C SER A 140 -27.01 22.26 -5.61
N GLN A 141 -28.13 21.90 -6.25
CA GLN A 141 -29.38 22.66 -6.25
C GLN A 141 -29.68 23.18 -4.83
N PRO A 142 -29.68 24.51 -4.62
CA PRO A 142 -30.23 25.07 -3.39
C PRO A 142 -31.73 24.80 -3.43
N GLN A 143 -32.27 24.18 -2.37
CA GLN A 143 -33.71 24.19 -2.13
C GLN A 143 -34.17 25.64 -2.21
N HIS A 144 -34.97 25.98 -3.24
CA HIS A 144 -35.54 27.32 -3.36
C HIS A 144 -36.23 27.63 -2.03
N PRO A 145 -35.77 28.67 -1.28
CA PRO A 145 -36.57 29.18 -0.18
C PRO A 145 -37.92 29.52 -0.77
N ALA A 146 -39.00 29.10 -0.13
CA ALA A 146 -40.33 29.53 -0.53
C ALA A 146 -40.31 31.05 -0.76
N LEU A 147 -41.07 31.54 -1.74
CA LEU A 147 -41.18 32.96 -2.15
C LEU A 147 -41.71 33.90 -1.04
N ARG A 148 -41.53 33.52 0.23
CA ARG A 148 -41.91 34.27 1.41
C ARG A 148 -40.93 35.44 1.56
N PRO A 149 -41.42 36.69 1.43
CA PRO A 149 -40.58 37.87 1.53
C PRO A 149 -40.00 38.02 2.95
N SER A 150 -38.73 38.45 3.03
CA SER A 150 -38.07 38.78 4.30
C SER A 150 -38.62 40.09 4.88
N SER A 151 -38.46 40.33 6.19
CA SER A 151 -39.04 41.53 6.80
C SER A 151 -38.44 42.84 6.22
N PRO A 152 -39.20 43.95 6.20
CA PRO A 152 -38.72 45.27 5.75
C PRO A 152 -37.36 45.68 6.34
N ILE A 153 -37.18 45.46 7.64
CA ILE A 153 -35.98 45.87 8.38
C ILE A 153 -34.77 45.03 7.98
N THR A 154 -34.95 43.71 7.82
CA THR A 154 -33.88 42.81 7.41
C THR A 154 -33.43 43.13 5.99
N THR A 155 -34.38 43.46 5.11
CA THR A 155 -34.12 43.84 3.71
C THR A 155 -33.24 45.09 3.61
N LEU A 156 -33.56 46.14 4.36
CA LEU A 156 -32.78 47.38 4.38
C LEU A 156 -31.38 47.20 4.98
N LYS A 157 -31.25 46.42 6.07
CA LYS A 157 -29.95 46.16 6.70
C LYS A 157 -28.96 45.45 5.77
N GLN A 158 -29.41 44.42 5.05
CA GLN A 158 -28.56 43.70 4.10
C GLN A 158 -28.12 44.57 2.91
N SER A 159 -29.02 45.43 2.42
CA SER A 159 -28.71 46.40 1.37
C SER A 159 -27.62 47.40 1.81
N ILE A 160 -27.75 47.97 3.01
CA ILE A 160 -26.76 48.91 3.56
C ILE A 160 -25.39 48.23 3.71
N GLN A 161 -25.35 47.01 4.25
CA GLN A 161 -24.11 46.27 4.43
C GLN A 161 -23.38 46.00 3.10
N SER A 162 -24.14 45.68 2.04
CA SER A 162 -23.59 45.49 0.69
C SER A 162 -23.03 46.81 0.11
N ALA A 163 -23.76 47.92 0.30
CA ALA A 163 -23.30 49.24 -0.15
C ALA A 163 -22.03 49.71 0.58
N GLU A 164 -21.92 49.45 1.88
CA GLU A 164 -20.72 49.74 2.68
C GLU A 164 -19.49 48.96 2.19
N ALA A 165 -19.67 47.68 1.85
CA ALA A 165 -18.59 46.84 1.32
C ALA A 165 -18.05 47.39 -0.02
N LYS A 166 -18.95 47.74 -0.96
CA LYS A 166 -18.59 48.30 -2.28
C LYS A 166 -17.90 49.66 -2.17
N LEU A 167 -18.33 50.50 -1.22
CA LEU A 167 -17.69 51.77 -0.92
C LEU A 167 -16.26 51.57 -0.41
N ASN A 168 -16.06 50.59 0.47
CA ASN A 168 -14.75 50.31 1.07
C ASN A 168 -13.76 49.78 0.03
N GLU A 169 -14.22 48.91 -0.88
CA GLU A 169 -13.43 48.41 -2.01
C GLU A 169 -12.97 49.57 -2.93
N THR A 170 -13.91 50.45 -3.30
CA THR A 170 -13.61 51.61 -4.16
C THR A 170 -12.61 52.56 -3.50
N ARG A 171 -12.74 52.77 -2.18
CA ARG A 171 -11.77 53.56 -1.39
C ARG A 171 -10.37 52.96 -1.43
N ASN A 172 -10.27 51.65 -1.26
CA ASN A 172 -8.98 50.94 -1.26
C ASN A 172 -8.33 50.98 -2.64
N ARG A 173 -9.10 50.76 -3.72
CA ARG A 173 -8.61 50.86 -5.10
C ARG A 173 -8.08 52.27 -5.41
N THR A 174 -8.81 53.30 -4.98
CA THR A 174 -8.40 54.70 -5.17
C THR A 174 -7.14 55.06 -4.38
N ARG A 175 -7.00 54.54 -3.15
CA ARG A 175 -5.78 54.71 -2.34
C ARG A 175 -4.56 54.07 -3.00
N LYS A 176 -4.71 52.86 -3.55
CA LYS A 176 -3.64 52.17 -4.30
C LYS A 176 -3.22 52.95 -5.53
N SER A 177 -4.17 53.37 -6.37
CA SER A 177 -3.88 54.18 -7.57
C SER A 177 -3.19 55.50 -7.24
N LYS A 178 -3.60 56.20 -6.16
CA LYS A 178 -2.90 57.43 -5.71
C LYS A 178 -1.46 57.17 -5.26
N LYS A 179 -1.18 56.02 -4.63
CA LYS A 179 0.18 55.63 -4.23
C LYS A 179 1.05 55.37 -5.45
N ASP A 180 0.52 54.66 -6.44
CA ASP A 180 1.24 54.32 -7.68
C ASP A 180 1.53 55.59 -8.51
N GLN A 181 0.54 56.47 -8.66
CA GLN A 181 0.71 57.77 -9.33
C GLN A 181 1.74 58.67 -8.65
N ARG A 182 1.85 58.64 -7.31
CA ARG A 182 2.91 59.37 -6.57
C ARG A 182 4.30 58.84 -6.89
N GLY A 183 4.45 57.52 -7.07
CA GLY A 183 5.69 56.89 -7.53
C GLY A 183 6.09 57.39 -8.91
N VAL A 184 5.18 57.29 -9.88
CA VAL A 184 5.40 57.76 -11.27
C VAL A 184 5.75 59.25 -11.32
N HIS A 185 5.05 60.10 -10.54
CA HIS A 185 5.33 61.53 -10.50
C HIS A 185 6.71 61.84 -9.87
N SER A 186 7.17 61.05 -8.91
CA SER A 186 8.52 61.18 -8.34
C SER A 186 9.58 60.87 -9.40
N ASP A 187 9.37 59.83 -10.20
CA ASP A 187 10.34 59.40 -11.22
C ASP A 187 10.42 60.41 -12.39
N ILE A 188 9.28 60.91 -12.87
CA ILE A 188 9.24 62.01 -13.85
C ILE A 188 9.94 63.25 -13.30
N ARG A 189 9.77 63.56 -12.00
CA ARG A 189 10.42 64.72 -11.38
C ARG A 189 11.95 64.55 -11.30
N LYS A 190 12.44 63.33 -11.03
CA LYS A 190 13.87 63.01 -11.10
C LYS A 190 14.40 63.17 -12.51
N GLU A 191 13.68 62.65 -13.51
CA GLU A 191 14.05 62.77 -14.92
C GLU A 191 14.09 64.24 -15.37
N ILE A 192 13.10 65.05 -15.01
CA ILE A 192 13.11 66.51 -15.26
C ILE A 192 14.30 67.19 -14.60
N ASN A 193 14.66 66.82 -13.36
CA ASN A 193 15.84 67.38 -12.70
C ASN A 193 17.14 66.96 -13.38
N THR A 194 17.25 65.72 -13.87
CA THR A 194 18.38 65.26 -14.68
C THR A 194 18.46 66.03 -16.00
N LEU A 195 17.33 66.27 -16.67
CA LEU A 195 17.28 67.06 -17.90
C LEU A 195 17.57 68.55 -17.65
N ARG A 196 17.12 69.13 -16.54
CA ARG A 196 17.45 70.49 -16.13
C ARG A 196 18.92 70.66 -15.79
N SER A 197 19.53 69.70 -15.08
CA SER A 197 20.98 69.71 -14.81
C SER A 197 21.79 69.67 -16.12
N LYS A 198 21.34 68.90 -17.12
CA LYS A 198 21.92 68.91 -18.47
C LYS A 198 21.73 70.27 -19.17
N LEU A 199 20.59 70.91 -18.99
CA LEU A 199 20.28 72.23 -19.55
C LEU A 199 21.10 73.36 -18.89
N GLU A 200 21.23 73.34 -17.57
CA GLU A 200 22.02 74.31 -16.78
C GLU A 200 23.53 74.15 -17.02
N SER A 201 24.00 72.95 -17.36
CA SER A 201 25.39 72.70 -17.81
C SER A 201 25.71 73.26 -19.20
N SER A 202 24.72 73.84 -19.89
CA SER A 202 24.85 74.45 -21.22
C SER A 202 24.71 75.98 -21.20
N GLY A 203 25.32 76.63 -20.21
CA GLY A 203 25.43 78.09 -20.15
C GLY A 203 26.61 78.61 -20.99
N GLY A 204 26.33 79.08 -22.21
CA GLY A 204 27.29 79.80 -23.06
C GLY A 204 27.06 79.62 -24.56
N LEU A 205 25.80 79.51 -25.01
CA LEU A 205 25.46 78.86 -26.26
C LEU A 205 24.78 79.76 -27.31
N ASP A 206 24.86 81.09 -27.26
CA ASP A 206 24.23 81.88 -28.34
C ASP A 206 25.11 81.95 -29.61
N ASP A 207 26.42 82.15 -29.47
CA ASP A 207 27.35 82.09 -30.61
C ASP A 207 27.63 80.65 -31.06
N LYS A 208 27.63 79.70 -30.12
CA LYS A 208 27.69 78.27 -30.46
C LYS A 208 26.40 77.77 -31.09
N GLN A 209 25.22 78.31 -30.77
CA GLN A 209 23.98 77.98 -31.48
C GLN A 209 24.01 78.49 -32.91
N LYS A 210 24.57 79.67 -33.20
CA LYS A 210 24.72 80.14 -34.58
C LYS A 210 25.67 79.27 -35.40
N VAL A 211 26.82 78.89 -34.82
CA VAL A 211 27.76 77.95 -35.47
C VAL A 211 27.13 76.55 -35.62
N ARG A 212 26.35 76.10 -34.63
CA ARG A 212 25.65 74.80 -34.67
C ARG A 212 24.46 74.81 -35.62
N ILE A 213 23.76 75.93 -35.81
CA ILE A 213 22.73 76.11 -36.83
C ILE A 213 23.37 76.11 -38.22
N ALA A 214 24.52 76.76 -38.41
CA ALA A 214 25.28 76.68 -39.66
C ALA A 214 25.77 75.25 -39.94
N GLN A 215 26.26 74.55 -38.91
CA GLN A 215 26.68 73.15 -39.01
C GLN A 215 25.50 72.20 -39.23
N ILE A 216 24.35 72.44 -38.60
CA ILE A 216 23.11 71.69 -38.83
C ILE A 216 22.55 71.99 -40.23
N SER A 217 22.64 73.23 -40.73
CA SER A 217 22.30 73.56 -42.12
C SER A 217 23.24 72.90 -43.12
N GLN A 218 24.53 72.83 -42.81
CA GLN A 218 25.49 72.10 -43.63
C GLN A 218 25.20 70.60 -43.63
N HIS A 219 24.92 70.01 -42.46
CA HIS A 219 24.49 68.61 -42.37
C HIS A 219 23.13 68.37 -43.02
N LYS A 220 22.22 69.35 -42.97
CA LYS A 220 20.94 69.31 -43.66
C LYS A 220 21.16 69.31 -45.17
N ASN A 221 21.99 70.19 -45.70
CA ASN A 221 22.30 70.23 -47.13
C ASN A 221 23.07 68.98 -47.59
N GLN A 222 24.04 68.50 -46.79
CA GLN A 222 24.71 67.23 -47.04
C GLN A 222 23.74 66.04 -46.97
N ALA A 223 22.78 66.08 -46.05
CA ALA A 223 21.73 65.08 -45.98
C ALA A 223 20.80 65.21 -47.18
N GLU A 224 20.39 66.40 -47.60
CA GLU A 224 19.55 66.63 -48.79
C GLU A 224 20.27 66.21 -50.08
N GLU A 225 21.57 66.46 -50.20
CA GLU A 225 22.42 66.03 -51.31
C GLU A 225 22.62 64.51 -51.29
N ALA A 226 22.89 63.91 -50.13
CA ALA A 226 22.91 62.45 -49.98
C ALA A 226 21.53 61.83 -50.22
N THR A 227 20.44 62.52 -49.89
CA THR A 227 19.07 62.07 -50.17
C THR A 227 18.78 62.18 -51.66
N ALA A 228 19.26 63.23 -52.34
CA ALA A 228 19.15 63.39 -53.79
C ALA A 228 20.01 62.35 -54.53
N GLU A 229 21.20 62.05 -54.01
CA GLU A 229 22.08 61.00 -54.53
C GLU A 229 21.47 59.62 -54.31
N LEU A 230 20.98 59.30 -53.10
CA LEU A 230 20.24 58.07 -52.82
C LEU A 230 18.97 57.97 -53.65
N LYS A 231 18.26 59.08 -53.89
CA LYS A 231 17.07 59.11 -54.74
C LYS A 231 17.44 58.85 -56.21
N SER A 232 18.53 59.43 -56.70
CA SER A 232 19.08 59.14 -58.02
C SER A 232 19.55 57.69 -58.14
N GLN A 233 20.18 57.14 -57.10
CA GLN A 233 20.54 55.72 -57.03
C GLN A 233 19.28 54.83 -57.03
N VAL A 234 18.24 55.17 -56.27
CA VAL A 234 16.95 54.47 -56.24
C VAL A 234 16.25 54.54 -57.61
N GLU A 235 16.26 55.70 -58.27
CA GLU A 235 15.74 55.87 -59.64
C GLU A 235 16.58 55.07 -60.65
N ALA A 236 17.89 54.92 -60.43
CA ALA A 236 18.80 54.11 -61.25
C ALA A 236 18.65 52.59 -61.01
N PHE A 237 18.19 52.16 -59.83
CA PHE A 237 17.87 50.75 -59.55
C PHE A 237 16.60 50.27 -60.26
N GLY A 238 15.78 51.18 -60.78
CA GLY A 238 14.56 50.88 -61.54
C GLY A 238 13.44 50.29 -60.68
N ASP A 239 12.32 49.97 -61.33
CA ASP A 239 11.21 49.26 -60.67
C ASP A 239 11.60 47.81 -60.41
N ILE A 240 11.32 47.32 -59.20
CA ILE A 240 11.57 45.92 -58.81
C ILE A 240 10.75 45.03 -59.75
N PRO A 241 11.38 44.04 -60.43
CA PRO A 241 10.68 43.12 -61.32
C PRO A 241 9.47 42.48 -60.62
N SER A 242 8.34 42.38 -61.32
CA SER A 242 7.10 41.85 -60.73
C SER A 242 7.24 40.42 -60.19
N GLU A 243 8.17 39.64 -60.74
CA GLU A 243 8.49 38.28 -60.27
C GLU A 243 9.16 38.28 -58.88
N ASP A 244 10.12 39.19 -58.63
CA ASP A 244 10.80 39.29 -57.33
C ASP A 244 9.86 39.78 -56.22
N LEU A 245 8.94 40.68 -56.59
CA LEU A 245 7.86 41.16 -55.71
C LEU A 245 6.89 40.02 -55.35
N ALA A 246 6.51 39.21 -56.34
CA ALA A 246 5.67 38.04 -56.13
C ALA A 246 6.37 36.98 -55.25
N GLU A 247 7.68 36.77 -55.43
CA GLU A 247 8.47 35.86 -54.60
C GLU A 247 8.60 36.37 -53.15
N ALA A 248 8.84 37.67 -52.95
CA ALA A 248 8.89 38.28 -51.62
C ALA A 248 7.54 38.17 -50.90
N ASP A 249 6.42 38.42 -51.60
CA ASP A 249 5.08 38.26 -51.05
C ASP A 249 4.74 36.80 -50.76
N ALA A 250 5.22 35.85 -51.57
CA ALA A 250 5.10 34.42 -51.30
C ALA A 250 5.88 34.01 -50.04
N LYS A 251 7.15 34.45 -49.91
CA LYS A 251 7.98 34.19 -48.72
C LYS A 251 7.39 34.83 -47.46
N LYS A 252 6.85 36.05 -47.56
CA LYS A 252 6.18 36.75 -46.45
C LYS A 252 4.90 36.02 -46.01
N ARG A 253 4.11 35.50 -46.97
CA ARG A 253 2.95 34.65 -46.67
C ARG A 253 3.35 33.34 -46.00
N ALA A 254 4.39 32.67 -46.50
CA ALA A 254 4.91 31.44 -45.91
C ALA A 254 5.44 31.66 -44.48
N TRP A 255 6.20 32.73 -44.24
CA TRP A 255 6.67 33.09 -42.91
C TRP A 255 5.52 33.40 -41.95
N LYS A 256 4.50 34.13 -42.41
CA LYS A 256 3.33 34.45 -41.60
C LYS A 256 2.54 33.20 -41.24
N ALA A 257 2.32 32.30 -42.21
CA ALA A 257 1.70 31.01 -41.98
C ALA A 257 2.49 30.15 -40.97
N ALA A 258 3.82 30.13 -41.07
CA ALA A 258 4.68 29.43 -40.11
C ALA A 258 4.62 30.04 -38.70
N LYS A 259 4.57 31.38 -38.60
CA LYS A 259 4.43 32.09 -37.32
C LYS A 259 3.07 31.83 -36.67
N ASP A 260 2.00 31.84 -37.45
CA ASP A 260 0.65 31.56 -36.96
C ASP A 260 0.51 30.09 -36.53
N ALA A 261 1.10 29.16 -37.29
CA ALA A 261 1.18 27.73 -36.91
C ALA A 261 1.97 27.52 -35.62
N LYS A 262 3.09 28.22 -35.44
CA LYS A 262 3.86 28.18 -34.19
C LYS A 262 3.03 28.70 -33.01
N SER A 263 2.36 29.84 -33.18
CA SER A 263 1.52 30.43 -32.12
C SER A 263 0.35 29.53 -31.74
N LEU A 264 -0.24 28.81 -32.70
CA LEU A 264 -1.29 27.83 -32.44
C LEU A 264 -0.74 26.65 -31.64
N ALA A 265 0.41 26.09 -32.04
CA ALA A 265 1.04 24.99 -31.34
C ALA A 265 1.47 25.36 -29.90
N GLU A 266 1.96 26.58 -29.67
CA GLU A 266 2.25 27.10 -28.32
C GLU A 266 0.98 27.16 -27.47
N ARG A 267 -0.14 27.62 -28.03
CA ARG A 267 -1.42 27.69 -27.31
C ARG A 267 -1.99 26.30 -27.00
N ASP A 268 -1.89 25.36 -27.94
CA ASP A 268 -2.35 23.98 -27.74
C ASP A 268 -1.51 23.27 -26.67
N PHE A 269 -0.20 23.52 -26.64
CA PHE A 269 0.69 23.04 -25.58
C PHE A 269 0.31 23.61 -24.21
N ASP A 270 0.07 24.92 -24.11
CA ASP A 270 -0.32 25.55 -22.84
C ASP A 270 -1.66 25.03 -22.33
N ASN A 271 -2.62 24.78 -23.23
CA ASN A 271 -3.91 24.18 -22.89
C ASN A 271 -3.74 22.74 -22.38
N ALA A 272 -3.00 21.89 -23.11
CA ALA A 272 -2.76 20.50 -22.70
C ALA A 272 -2.00 20.43 -21.37
N ARG A 273 -1.05 21.34 -21.14
CA ARG A 273 -0.34 21.46 -19.87
C ARG A 273 -1.29 21.84 -18.73
N ALA A 274 -2.19 22.80 -18.96
CA ALA A 274 -3.16 23.23 -17.96
C ALA A 274 -4.16 22.13 -17.59
N GLU A 275 -4.62 21.33 -18.56
CA GLU A 275 -5.49 20.17 -18.33
C GLU A 275 -4.80 19.13 -17.43
N VAL A 276 -3.56 18.75 -17.76
CA VAL A 276 -2.77 17.80 -16.97
C VAL A 276 -2.48 18.35 -15.57
N GLU A 277 -2.18 19.64 -15.43
CA GLU A 277 -1.92 20.27 -14.14
C GLU A 277 -3.18 20.32 -13.26
N GLN A 278 -4.37 20.50 -13.87
CA GLN A 278 -5.65 20.41 -13.19
C GLN A 278 -5.92 18.98 -12.70
N GLU A 279 -5.72 17.96 -13.54
CA GLU A 279 -5.85 16.55 -13.15
C GLU A 279 -4.91 16.18 -12.01
N LEU A 280 -3.64 16.62 -12.09
CA LEU A 280 -2.64 16.36 -11.05
C LEU A 280 -3.06 16.99 -9.71
N ASN A 281 -3.62 18.20 -9.73
CA ASN A 281 -4.14 18.84 -8.53
C ASN A 281 -5.36 18.10 -7.97
N THR A 282 -6.26 17.58 -8.80
CA THR A 282 -7.38 16.76 -8.32
C THR A 282 -6.91 15.48 -7.64
N LEU A 283 -5.97 14.75 -8.25
CA LEU A 283 -5.40 13.52 -7.69
C LEU A 283 -4.65 13.79 -6.37
N ARG A 284 -3.94 14.92 -6.25
CA ARG A 284 -3.29 15.32 -4.98
C ARG A 284 -4.30 15.48 -3.85
N VAL A 285 -5.44 16.12 -4.12
CA VAL A 285 -6.50 16.30 -3.12
C VAL A 285 -7.11 14.95 -2.73
N GLU A 286 -7.33 14.05 -3.69
CA GLU A 286 -7.83 12.70 -3.42
C GLU A 286 -6.87 11.87 -2.56
N ILE A 287 -5.56 11.95 -2.82
CA ILE A 287 -4.52 11.29 -2.02
C ILE A 287 -4.57 11.78 -0.57
N VAL A 288 -4.59 13.10 -0.34
CA VAL A 288 -4.68 13.68 1.02
C VAL A 288 -5.95 13.21 1.74
N ASN A 289 -7.07 13.16 1.03
CA ASN A 289 -8.34 12.66 1.59
C ASN A 289 -8.28 11.16 1.93
N ALA A 290 -7.65 10.35 1.09
CA ALA A 290 -7.46 8.92 1.31
C ALA A 290 -6.53 8.66 2.51
N GLU A 291 -5.44 9.44 2.64
CA GLU A 291 -4.52 9.38 3.77
C GLU A 291 -5.21 9.75 5.09
N ALA A 292 -6.00 10.82 5.11
CA ALA A 292 -6.78 11.21 6.28
C ALA A 292 -7.79 10.12 6.70
N LYS A 293 -8.42 9.44 5.72
CA LYS A 293 -9.31 8.31 5.98
C LYS A 293 -8.57 7.11 6.54
N ARG A 294 -7.38 6.80 6.00
CA ARG A 294 -6.50 5.73 6.50
C ARG A 294 -6.09 5.99 7.95
N GLU A 295 -5.68 7.21 8.28
CA GLU A 295 -5.26 7.57 9.64
C GLU A 295 -6.39 7.42 10.65
N LYS A 296 -7.61 7.81 10.27
CA LYS A 296 -8.81 7.62 11.10
C LYS A 296 -9.14 6.15 11.32
N LEU A 297 -8.92 5.29 10.32
CA LEU A 297 -9.11 3.84 10.45
C LEU A 297 -8.03 3.19 11.31
N ASN A 298 -6.76 3.59 11.15
CA ASN A 298 -5.66 3.12 12.00
C ASN A 298 -5.86 3.50 13.46
N SER A 299 -6.28 4.74 13.73
CA SER A 299 -6.63 5.18 15.09
C SER A 299 -7.74 4.32 15.71
N ARG A 300 -8.78 3.96 14.92
CA ARG A 300 -9.86 3.05 15.37
C ARG A 300 -9.36 1.63 15.59
N HIS A 301 -8.48 1.13 14.72
CA HIS A 301 -7.88 -0.19 14.86
C HIS A 301 -7.05 -0.26 16.14
N ALA A 302 -6.15 0.70 16.38
CA ALA A 302 -5.33 0.78 17.59
C ALA A 302 -6.19 0.81 18.86
N GLN A 303 -7.30 1.57 18.86
CA GLN A 303 -8.24 1.57 19.98
C GLN A 303 -8.88 0.20 20.20
N ARG A 304 -9.34 -0.48 19.13
CA ARG A 304 -9.93 -1.82 19.24
C ARG A 304 -8.93 -2.87 19.71
N THR A 305 -7.68 -2.79 19.27
CA THR A 305 -6.59 -3.66 19.75
C THR A 305 -6.37 -3.47 21.25
N LYS A 306 -6.30 -2.22 21.71
CA LYS A 306 -6.16 -1.90 23.15
C LYS A 306 -7.35 -2.39 23.99
N ASP A 307 -8.57 -2.23 23.47
CA ASP A 307 -9.79 -2.72 24.13
C ASP A 307 -9.74 -4.27 24.25
N LEU A 308 -9.28 -4.95 23.20
CA LEU A 308 -9.16 -6.40 23.16
C LEU A 308 -8.08 -6.91 24.12
N GLU A 309 -6.90 -6.28 24.18
CA GLU A 309 -5.85 -6.59 25.15
C GLU A 309 -6.35 -6.40 26.58
N THR A 310 -7.11 -5.35 26.84
CA THR A 310 -7.70 -5.09 28.16
C THR A 310 -8.70 -6.18 28.54
N LEU A 311 -9.56 -6.60 27.60
CA LEU A 311 -10.51 -7.69 27.82
C LEU A 311 -9.81 -9.04 28.02
N GLN A 312 -8.75 -9.32 27.26
CA GLN A 312 -7.95 -10.54 27.41
C GLN A 312 -7.22 -10.57 28.75
N SER A 313 -6.61 -9.47 29.16
CA SER A 313 -5.96 -9.34 30.47
C SER A 313 -6.95 -9.56 31.61
N LYS A 314 -8.15 -8.97 31.51
CA LYS A 314 -9.23 -9.19 32.49
C LYS A 314 -9.70 -10.65 32.51
N GLN A 315 -9.87 -11.28 31.34
CA GLN A 315 -10.24 -12.69 31.23
C GLN A 315 -9.16 -13.61 31.81
N GLN A 316 -7.88 -13.31 31.60
CA GLN A 316 -6.76 -14.07 32.15
C GLN A 316 -6.66 -13.90 33.67
N ALA A 317 -6.92 -12.70 34.19
CA ALA A 317 -7.02 -12.46 35.63
C ALA A 317 -8.18 -13.24 36.27
N ASP A 318 -9.37 -13.23 35.66
CA ASP A 318 -10.54 -13.97 36.15
C ASP A 318 -10.34 -15.49 36.08
N MET A 319 -9.72 -16.00 35.00
CA MET A 319 -9.38 -17.41 34.85
C MET A 319 -8.33 -17.86 35.86
N SER A 320 -7.28 -17.07 36.10
CA SER A 320 -6.26 -17.40 37.11
C SER A 320 -6.84 -17.39 38.53
N ALA A 321 -7.76 -16.47 38.84
CA ALA A 321 -8.47 -16.43 40.12
C ALA A 321 -9.40 -17.64 40.30
N LYS A 322 -10.08 -18.08 39.23
CA LYS A 322 -10.91 -19.28 39.23
C LYS A 322 -10.08 -20.56 39.37
N GLN A 323 -8.99 -20.67 38.62
CA GLN A 323 -8.04 -21.78 38.69
C GLN A 323 -7.39 -21.89 40.07
N LYS A 324 -7.04 -20.76 40.71
CA LYS A 324 -6.52 -20.75 42.08
C LYS A 324 -7.53 -21.32 43.09
N ARG A 325 -8.81 -20.93 42.98
CA ARG A 325 -9.89 -21.46 43.84
C ARG A 325 -10.19 -22.94 43.58
N GLU A 326 -10.11 -23.38 42.32
CA GLU A 326 -10.26 -24.79 41.95
C GLU A 326 -9.07 -25.62 42.42
N LEU A 327 -7.85 -25.11 42.32
CA LEU A 327 -6.64 -25.75 42.84
C LEU A 327 -6.67 -25.86 44.37
N GLU A 328 -7.07 -24.81 45.08
CA GLU A 328 -7.23 -24.85 46.54
C GLU A 328 -8.30 -25.88 46.97
N ARG A 329 -9.44 -25.96 46.25
CA ARG A 329 -10.45 -26.99 46.50
C ARG A 329 -9.97 -28.39 46.16
N ALA A 330 -9.23 -28.56 45.06
CA ALA A 330 -8.65 -29.83 44.66
C ALA A 330 -7.57 -30.29 45.64
N GLN A 331 -6.74 -29.38 46.18
CA GLN A 331 -5.77 -29.70 47.22
C GLN A 331 -6.44 -30.10 48.54
N VAL A 332 -7.55 -29.45 48.92
CA VAL A 332 -8.33 -29.87 50.10
C VAL A 332 -9.00 -31.22 49.87
N ALA A 333 -9.52 -31.49 48.67
CA ALA A 333 -10.07 -32.80 48.31
C ALA A 333 -8.99 -33.89 48.25
N GLN A 334 -7.82 -33.58 47.71
CA GLN A 334 -6.67 -34.47 47.65
C GLN A 334 -6.17 -34.80 49.05
N ARG A 335 -6.03 -33.81 49.94
CA ARG A 335 -5.70 -34.08 51.36
C ARG A 335 -6.71 -35.00 52.02
N ARG A 336 -8.01 -34.84 51.76
CA ARG A 336 -9.03 -35.76 52.27
C ARG A 336 -8.91 -37.17 51.69
N LEU A 337 -8.50 -37.30 50.44
CA LEU A 337 -8.25 -38.60 49.80
C LEU A 337 -6.96 -39.24 50.32
N ASP A 338 -5.90 -38.45 50.54
CA ASP A 338 -4.65 -38.90 51.12
C ASP A 338 -4.87 -39.33 52.58
N ASP A 339 -5.63 -38.57 53.37
CA ASP A 339 -6.05 -38.95 54.73
C ASP A 339 -6.91 -40.23 54.73
N ASP A 340 -7.84 -40.39 53.77
CA ASP A 340 -8.64 -41.61 53.61
C ASP A 340 -7.77 -42.80 53.19
N MET A 341 -6.78 -42.57 52.32
CA MET A 341 -5.85 -43.60 51.88
C MET A 341 -4.88 -44.00 52.98
N ASP A 342 -4.41 -43.06 53.80
CA ASP A 342 -3.59 -43.33 54.98
C ASP A 342 -4.38 -44.11 56.03
N MET A 343 -5.66 -43.77 56.24
CA MET A 343 -6.55 -44.58 57.10
C MET A 343 -6.79 -45.98 56.53
N ARG A 344 -7.03 -46.11 55.23
CA ARG A 344 -7.16 -47.43 54.58
C ARG A 344 -5.89 -48.24 54.62
N ASN A 345 -4.73 -47.61 54.45
CA ASN A 345 -3.42 -48.25 54.55
C ASN A 345 -3.14 -48.68 56.00
N ALA A 346 -3.56 -47.90 56.99
CA ALA A 346 -3.48 -48.29 58.40
C ALA A 346 -4.41 -49.47 58.73
N ILE A 347 -5.64 -49.47 58.19
CA ILE A 347 -6.59 -50.59 58.32
C ILE A 347 -6.01 -51.82 57.62
N GLN A 348 -5.53 -51.69 56.38
CA GLN A 348 -4.92 -52.77 55.63
C GLN A 348 -3.66 -53.27 56.33
N SER A 349 -2.83 -52.40 56.91
CA SER A 349 -1.66 -52.81 57.70
C SER A 349 -2.05 -53.57 58.96
N ALA A 350 -3.16 -53.18 59.62
CA ALA A 350 -3.69 -53.89 60.78
C ALA A 350 -4.31 -55.24 60.38
N ASP A 351 -5.01 -55.30 59.25
CA ASP A 351 -5.55 -56.53 58.66
C ASP A 351 -4.43 -57.45 58.15
N ASP A 352 -3.38 -56.90 57.56
CA ASP A 352 -2.17 -57.61 57.13
C ASP A 352 -1.37 -58.09 58.35
N GLU A 353 -1.36 -57.35 59.46
CA GLU A 353 -0.76 -57.79 60.72
C GLU A 353 -1.59 -58.92 61.36
N ALA A 354 -2.91 -58.81 61.37
CA ALA A 354 -3.82 -59.87 61.81
C ALA A 354 -3.70 -61.12 60.94
N THR A 355 -3.65 -60.94 59.62
CA THR A 355 -3.44 -62.01 58.64
C THR A 355 -2.02 -62.56 58.74
N SER A 356 -1.00 -61.74 59.02
CA SER A 356 0.39 -62.15 59.26
C SER A 356 0.51 -62.97 60.54
N LEU A 357 -0.21 -62.63 61.61
CA LEU A 357 -0.28 -63.43 62.82
C LEU A 357 -1.03 -64.75 62.59
N GLN A 358 -2.08 -64.73 61.78
CA GLN A 358 -2.83 -65.91 61.38
C GLN A 358 -2.04 -66.82 60.42
N VAL A 359 -1.29 -66.22 59.49
CA VAL A 359 -0.34 -66.90 58.60
C VAL A 359 0.87 -67.37 59.39
N LYS A 360 1.39 -66.66 60.40
CA LYS A 360 2.45 -67.17 61.30
C LYS A 360 1.96 -68.34 62.13
N ALA A 361 0.69 -68.35 62.56
CA ALA A 361 0.08 -69.53 63.15
C ALA A 361 -0.01 -70.68 62.14
N GLN A 362 -0.46 -70.41 60.91
CA GLN A 362 -0.51 -71.38 59.80
C GLN A 362 0.88 -71.85 59.35
N HIS A 363 1.90 -70.98 59.45
CA HIS A 363 3.28 -71.18 59.05
C HIS A 363 4.05 -71.91 60.14
N ALA A 364 3.72 -71.75 61.42
CA ALA A 364 4.16 -72.67 62.47
C ALA A 364 3.56 -74.07 62.28
N TYR A 365 2.32 -74.18 61.78
CA TYR A 365 1.71 -75.44 61.36
C TYR A 365 2.34 -76.02 60.08
N ASN A 366 2.76 -75.18 59.13
CA ASN A 366 3.33 -75.59 57.83
C ASN A 366 4.87 -75.71 57.85
N GLU A 367 5.62 -75.07 58.75
CA GLU A 367 7.06 -75.26 58.99
C GLU A 367 7.34 -76.63 59.60
N ILE A 368 6.35 -77.21 60.30
CA ILE A 368 6.33 -78.63 60.66
C ILE A 368 6.21 -79.52 59.39
N ALA A 369 5.60 -79.02 58.31
CA ALA A 369 5.33 -79.76 57.08
C ALA A 369 6.31 -79.47 55.92
N MET A 370 7.06 -78.36 55.95
CA MET A 370 7.92 -77.90 54.85
C MET A 370 9.42 -77.86 55.22
N LEU A 371 9.84 -78.72 56.15
CA LEU A 371 11.22 -79.25 56.24
C LEU A 371 11.58 -80.16 55.03
N GLN A 372 10.91 -79.99 53.90
CA GLN A 372 11.08 -80.79 52.68
C GLN A 372 11.02 -79.88 51.44
N SER A 373 12.23 -79.55 50.97
CA SER A 373 12.59 -79.11 49.62
C SER A 373 12.34 -77.64 49.21
N TRP A 374 13.46 -76.96 48.92
CA TRP A 374 13.56 -75.69 48.21
C TRP A 374 14.40 -75.86 46.94
N GLY A 375 14.10 -75.08 45.90
CA GLY A 375 14.92 -74.98 44.69
C GLY A 375 14.42 -73.91 43.69
N THR A 376 15.36 -73.10 43.20
CA THR A 376 15.29 -71.77 42.54
C THR A 376 15.69 -71.82 41.04
N THR A 377 15.40 -70.78 40.22
CA THR A 377 16.38 -70.15 39.27
C THR A 377 15.86 -68.89 38.49
N PRO A 378 16.75 -67.96 38.03
CA PRO A 378 16.45 -66.71 37.30
C PRO A 378 17.01 -66.60 35.84
N SER A 379 16.73 -65.47 35.15
CA SER A 379 16.92 -65.12 33.73
C SER A 379 18.20 -64.33 33.34
N THR A 380 18.60 -64.36 32.05
CA THR A 380 19.75 -63.68 31.40
C THR A 380 19.32 -62.59 30.38
N PHE A 381 19.84 -61.35 30.48
CA PHE A 381 19.33 -60.14 29.77
C PHE A 381 20.28 -59.45 28.75
N PHE A 382 21.61 -59.65 28.75
CA PHE A 382 22.50 -58.71 28.02
C PHE A 382 23.23 -59.30 26.81
N ASN A 383 22.60 -59.34 25.62
CA ASN A 383 23.34 -59.70 24.39
C ASN A 383 22.86 -59.05 23.06
N SER A 384 22.15 -57.91 23.04
CA SER A 384 21.62 -57.32 21.77
C SER A 384 21.96 -55.84 21.51
N LEU A 385 23.20 -55.41 21.70
CA LEU A 385 23.62 -54.03 21.42
C LEU A 385 24.74 -54.00 20.36
N ASN A 386 24.36 -54.11 19.08
CA ASN A 386 25.05 -53.55 17.91
C ASN A 386 24.37 -54.03 16.62
N LYS A 387 23.17 -53.53 16.35
CA LYS A 387 22.53 -53.64 15.04
C LYS A 387 22.20 -52.22 14.57
N SER A 388 22.62 -51.87 13.36
CA SER A 388 22.17 -50.65 12.68
C SER A 388 20.64 -50.67 12.63
N VAL A 389 20.00 -49.67 13.23
CA VAL A 389 18.55 -49.54 13.26
C VAL A 389 18.11 -48.95 11.94
N VAL A 390 17.35 -49.68 11.14
CA VAL A 390 16.78 -49.18 9.88
C VAL A 390 15.55 -48.32 10.22
N PRO A 391 15.49 -47.05 9.78
CA PRO A 391 14.33 -46.19 10.04
C PRO A 391 13.26 -46.41 8.96
N HIS A 392 12.13 -47.02 9.34
CA HIS A 392 11.06 -47.40 8.41
C HIS A 392 9.94 -46.36 8.32
N ILE A 393 9.56 -45.97 7.11
CA ILE A 393 8.41 -45.10 6.82
C ILE A 393 7.33 -45.93 6.12
N VAL A 394 6.12 -45.88 6.67
CA VAL A 394 4.93 -46.38 5.99
C VAL A 394 4.24 -45.21 5.30
N LEU A 395 4.28 -45.22 3.97
CA LEU A 395 3.58 -44.28 3.09
C LEU A 395 2.14 -44.75 2.87
N THR A 396 1.19 -43.83 2.83
CA THR A 396 -0.22 -44.18 2.60
C THR A 396 -1.00 -43.04 1.95
N ALA A 397 -1.79 -43.37 0.93
CA ALA A 397 -2.67 -42.47 0.21
C ALA A 397 -3.98 -43.19 -0.16
N GLU A 398 -4.87 -42.51 -0.87
CA GLU A 398 -6.20 -43.02 -1.24
C GLU A 398 -6.13 -44.13 -2.30
N THR A 399 -5.23 -43.98 -3.26
CA THR A 399 -5.04 -44.82 -4.46
C THR A 399 -4.27 -46.11 -4.18
N ASP A 400 -4.37 -47.09 -5.08
CA ASP A 400 -3.67 -48.38 -4.96
C ASP A 400 -2.17 -48.28 -5.25
N ASP A 401 -1.79 -47.27 -6.03
CA ASP A 401 -0.45 -46.82 -6.36
C ASP A 401 -0.18 -45.43 -5.73
N PHE A 402 1.09 -45.07 -5.61
CA PHE A 402 1.53 -43.80 -5.02
C PHE A 402 2.76 -43.28 -5.74
N ASP A 403 2.94 -41.97 -5.72
CA ASP A 403 4.03 -41.27 -6.38
C ASP A 403 5.41 -41.91 -6.08
N GLU A 404 6.03 -42.47 -7.12
CA GLU A 404 7.34 -43.10 -7.06
C GLU A 404 8.45 -42.10 -6.76
N GLU A 405 8.33 -40.84 -7.25
CA GLU A 405 9.34 -39.81 -7.00
C GLU A 405 9.31 -39.37 -5.54
N THR A 406 8.13 -39.15 -4.96
CA THR A 406 7.99 -38.85 -3.52
C THR A 406 8.49 -40.02 -2.67
N THR A 407 8.19 -41.26 -3.08
CA THR A 407 8.73 -42.45 -2.42
C THR A 407 10.26 -42.48 -2.45
N GLN A 408 10.84 -42.20 -3.62
CA GLN A 408 12.29 -42.17 -3.80
C GLN A 408 12.95 -41.03 -3.01
N GLN A 409 12.30 -39.87 -2.88
CA GLN A 409 12.79 -38.74 -2.07
C GLN A 409 12.99 -39.14 -0.59
N TRP A 410 12.08 -39.93 -0.02
CA TRP A 410 12.26 -40.48 1.34
C TRP A 410 13.40 -41.51 1.41
N ARG A 411 13.54 -42.36 0.39
CA ARG A 411 14.66 -43.34 0.33
C ARG A 411 16.01 -42.67 0.22
N ASP A 412 16.09 -41.60 -0.57
CA ASP A 412 17.29 -40.80 -0.76
C ASP A 412 17.75 -40.14 0.56
N GLU A 413 16.83 -39.84 1.48
CA GLU A 413 17.12 -39.35 2.83
C GLU A 413 17.54 -40.45 3.83
N GLY A 414 17.59 -41.71 3.39
CA GLY A 414 18.06 -42.87 4.14
C GLY A 414 16.96 -43.68 4.84
N PHE A 415 15.69 -43.49 4.47
CA PHE A 415 14.58 -44.24 5.05
C PHE A 415 14.23 -45.48 4.21
N ASP A 416 13.89 -46.57 4.89
CA ASP A 416 13.24 -47.70 4.24
C ASP A 416 11.73 -47.42 4.14
N THR A 417 11.12 -47.69 2.99
CA THR A 417 9.74 -47.27 2.72
C THR A 417 8.86 -48.47 2.38
N ALA A 418 7.69 -48.56 3.00
CA ALA A 418 6.61 -49.48 2.61
C ALA A 418 5.34 -48.68 2.27
N TYR A 419 4.58 -49.11 1.27
CA TYR A 419 3.32 -48.45 0.89
C TYR A 419 2.10 -49.26 1.33
N VAL A 420 1.09 -48.60 1.89
CA VAL A 420 -0.19 -49.19 2.29
C VAL A 420 -1.35 -48.31 1.80
N PRO A 421 -2.17 -48.75 0.83
CA PRO A 421 -3.28 -47.95 0.31
C PRO A 421 -4.48 -47.92 1.26
N LEU A 422 -5.27 -46.85 1.20
CA LEU A 422 -6.48 -46.65 2.02
C LEU A 422 -7.54 -47.75 1.79
N LEU A 423 -7.82 -48.09 0.53
CA LEU A 423 -8.87 -49.03 0.11
C LEU A 423 -10.23 -48.69 0.76
N GLY A 424 -10.91 -49.69 1.34
CA GLY A 424 -12.19 -49.51 2.05
C GLY A 424 -12.10 -48.74 3.39
N GLY A 425 -10.89 -48.27 3.78
CA GLY A 425 -10.68 -47.40 4.94
C GLY A 425 -10.99 -48.03 6.30
N GLY A 426 -11.30 -47.16 7.27
CA GLY A 426 -11.75 -47.55 8.62
C GLY A 426 -10.71 -48.32 9.43
N ASN A 427 -11.18 -49.21 10.31
CA ASN A 427 -10.32 -49.98 11.22
C ASN A 427 -9.44 -51.00 10.49
N ASP A 428 -9.91 -51.57 9.37
CA ASP A 428 -9.09 -52.52 8.60
C ASP A 428 -7.82 -51.83 8.08
N PHE A 429 -7.97 -50.62 7.52
CA PHE A 429 -6.84 -49.81 7.08
C PHE A 429 -5.81 -49.57 8.19
N ILE A 430 -6.25 -49.14 9.38
CA ILE A 430 -5.35 -48.95 10.53
C ILE A 430 -4.66 -50.26 10.94
N ASN A 431 -5.39 -51.37 10.93
CA ASN A 431 -4.82 -52.69 11.23
C ASN A 431 -3.78 -53.13 10.18
N ARG A 432 -3.92 -52.74 8.91
CA ARG A 432 -2.91 -53.01 7.86
C ARG A 432 -1.66 -52.17 8.05
N LEU A 433 -1.80 -50.89 8.43
CA LEU A 433 -0.66 -50.05 8.81
C LEU A 433 0.12 -50.65 9.98
N HIS A 434 -0.60 -51.05 11.05
CA HIS A 434 0.02 -51.68 12.22
C HIS A 434 0.67 -53.02 11.89
N ARG A 435 0.02 -53.89 11.11
CA ARG A 435 0.61 -55.15 10.63
C ARG A 435 1.90 -54.94 9.84
N THR A 436 1.95 -53.90 9.01
CA THR A 436 3.17 -53.53 8.27
C THR A 436 4.26 -53.08 9.24
N GLY A 437 3.91 -52.23 10.22
CA GLY A 437 4.79 -51.81 11.30
C GLY A 437 5.33 -52.95 12.18
N ASP A 438 4.50 -53.96 12.45
CA ASP A 438 4.85 -55.14 13.24
C ASP A 438 5.76 -56.11 12.49
N ALA A 439 5.69 -56.10 11.15
CA ALA A 439 6.57 -56.89 10.29
C ALA A 439 8.03 -56.39 10.30
N PHE A 440 8.27 -55.14 10.71
CA PHE A 440 9.62 -54.63 10.97
C PHE A 440 10.22 -55.27 12.23
N GLY A 441 11.54 -55.24 12.37
CA GLY A 441 12.27 -55.91 13.43
C GLY A 441 11.75 -55.61 14.84
N VAL A 442 11.99 -56.54 15.77
CA VAL A 442 11.46 -56.48 17.15
C VAL A 442 11.86 -55.20 17.90
N SER A 443 13.00 -54.60 17.55
CA SER A 443 13.53 -53.35 18.12
C SER A 443 13.47 -52.15 17.17
N GLU A 444 12.75 -52.25 16.05
CA GLU A 444 12.65 -51.21 15.02
C GLU A 444 11.34 -50.42 15.19
N TYR A 445 11.45 -49.09 15.18
CA TYR A 445 10.32 -48.18 15.19
C TYR A 445 9.93 -47.83 13.75
N TYR A 446 8.74 -47.27 13.55
CA TYR A 446 8.35 -46.74 12.26
C TYR A 446 7.59 -45.42 12.38
N ALA A 447 7.56 -44.68 11.28
CA ALA A 447 6.75 -43.49 11.10
C ALA A 447 5.67 -43.74 10.04
N ILE A 448 4.56 -43.01 10.11
CA ILE A 448 3.54 -42.99 9.06
C ILE A 448 3.57 -41.62 8.38
N VAL A 449 3.64 -41.60 7.06
CA VAL A 449 3.48 -40.39 6.25
C VAL A 449 2.26 -40.62 5.37
N ALA A 450 1.21 -39.85 5.60
CA ALA A 450 -0.11 -40.09 5.05
C ALA A 450 -0.59 -38.89 4.24
N TYR A 451 -1.27 -39.15 3.13
CA TYR A 451 -1.75 -38.15 2.17
C TYR A 451 -3.28 -38.24 2.02
N GLY A 452 -3.95 -37.10 1.78
CA GLY A 452 -5.40 -37.05 1.52
C GLY A 452 -6.29 -37.60 2.65
N ASP A 453 -7.32 -38.37 2.30
CA ASP A 453 -8.24 -38.98 3.27
C ASP A 453 -7.56 -40.03 4.16
N ALA A 454 -6.51 -40.70 3.68
CA ALA A 454 -5.69 -41.58 4.53
C ALA A 454 -5.07 -40.79 5.68
N ALA A 455 -4.60 -39.57 5.42
CA ALA A 455 -4.06 -38.66 6.44
C ALA A 455 -5.09 -38.31 7.52
N SER A 456 -6.35 -38.09 7.13
CA SER A 456 -7.45 -37.82 8.06
C SER A 456 -7.68 -38.98 9.03
N LEU A 457 -7.73 -40.22 8.51
CA LEU A 457 -7.93 -41.42 9.33
C LEU A 457 -6.75 -41.71 10.25
N VAL A 458 -5.51 -41.54 9.76
CA VAL A 458 -4.30 -41.73 10.56
C VAL A 458 -4.28 -40.75 11.75
N LEU A 459 -4.57 -39.46 11.52
CA LEU A 459 -4.64 -38.48 12.60
C LEU A 459 -5.72 -38.84 13.64
N GLN A 460 -6.88 -39.33 13.20
CA GLN A 460 -7.97 -39.70 14.11
C GLN A 460 -7.64 -40.96 14.93
N ALA A 461 -7.06 -41.98 14.31
CA ALA A 461 -6.79 -43.26 14.94
C ALA A 461 -5.73 -43.18 16.05
N HIS A 462 -4.78 -42.25 15.96
CA HIS A 462 -3.60 -42.18 16.83
C HIS A 462 -3.70 -41.10 17.93
N LEU A 463 -4.90 -40.57 18.21
CA LEU A 463 -5.15 -39.66 19.32
C LEU A 463 -4.88 -40.28 20.70
N LYS A 464 -4.94 -41.61 20.79
CA LYS A 464 -4.59 -42.39 21.97
C LYS A 464 -3.45 -43.34 21.61
N PRO A 465 -2.60 -43.75 22.58
CA PRO A 465 -1.59 -44.77 22.33
C PRO A 465 -2.28 -46.06 21.86
N ASN A 466 -1.99 -46.47 20.63
CA ASN A 466 -2.61 -47.65 20.01
C ASN A 466 -1.57 -48.59 19.37
N HIS A 467 -0.30 -48.16 19.23
CA HIS A 467 0.79 -48.97 18.69
C HIS A 467 2.13 -48.60 19.36
N PRO A 468 2.87 -49.56 19.95
CA PRO A 468 4.08 -49.27 20.72
C PRO A 468 5.29 -48.85 19.87
N LYS A 469 5.37 -49.31 18.61
CA LYS A 469 6.50 -49.02 17.70
C LYS A 469 6.33 -47.73 16.87
N LEU A 470 5.17 -47.08 16.91
CA LEU A 470 4.93 -45.88 16.11
C LEU A 470 5.58 -44.66 16.78
N CYS A 471 6.48 -43.97 16.08
CA CYS A 471 7.23 -42.84 16.63
C CYS A 471 6.89 -41.49 16.01
N ALA A 472 6.33 -41.45 14.79
CA ALA A 472 5.93 -40.22 14.12
C ALA A 472 4.76 -40.41 13.14
N VAL A 473 3.99 -39.34 12.95
CA VAL A 473 2.89 -39.21 11.99
C VAL A 473 3.03 -37.88 11.28
N VAL A 474 3.10 -37.89 9.96
CA VAL A 474 3.02 -36.71 9.10
C VAL A 474 1.78 -36.82 8.23
N ALA A 475 0.95 -35.79 8.22
CA ALA A 475 -0.31 -35.76 7.50
C ALA A 475 -0.28 -34.65 6.44
N TYR A 476 -0.33 -35.02 5.16
CA TYR A 476 -0.40 -34.10 4.03
C TYR A 476 -1.85 -33.92 3.58
N TYR A 477 -2.30 -32.66 3.55
CA TYR A 477 -3.64 -32.19 3.16
C TYR A 477 -4.79 -33.11 3.59
N PRO A 478 -4.92 -33.43 4.89
CA PRO A 478 -6.05 -34.20 5.37
C PRO A 478 -7.36 -33.43 5.10
N SER A 479 -8.39 -34.10 4.58
CA SER A 479 -9.73 -33.52 4.44
C SER A 479 -10.38 -33.14 5.78
N THR A 480 -10.03 -33.87 6.85
CA THR A 480 -10.46 -33.55 8.21
C THR A 480 -9.34 -33.73 9.24
N ILE A 481 -9.31 -32.86 10.24
CA ILE A 481 -8.42 -32.97 11.40
C ILE A 481 -9.22 -33.23 12.68
N PRO A 482 -8.58 -33.83 13.70
CA PRO A 482 -9.11 -33.85 15.05
C PRO A 482 -9.41 -32.43 15.58
N SER A 483 -10.11 -32.34 16.72
CA SER A 483 -10.31 -31.06 17.40
C SER A 483 -8.99 -30.29 17.53
N VAL A 484 -9.04 -28.97 17.36
CA VAL A 484 -7.86 -28.09 17.49
C VAL A 484 -7.21 -28.16 18.88
N HIS A 485 -7.92 -28.70 19.88
CA HIS A 485 -7.45 -28.92 21.24
C HIS A 485 -7.02 -30.37 21.54
N SER A 486 -7.12 -31.28 20.56
CA SER A 486 -6.73 -32.68 20.68
C SER A 486 -5.23 -32.86 20.86
N LYS A 487 -4.81 -33.49 21.95
CA LYS A 487 -3.40 -33.80 22.21
C LYS A 487 -3.08 -35.23 21.79
N PHE A 488 -1.99 -35.40 21.07
CA PHE A 488 -1.43 -36.70 20.72
C PHE A 488 -0.54 -37.25 21.85
N PRO A 489 -0.32 -38.57 21.93
CA PRO A 489 0.62 -39.17 22.86
C PRO A 489 2.04 -38.57 22.71
N PRO A 490 2.74 -38.22 23.81
CA PRO A 490 4.09 -37.62 23.72
C PRO A 490 5.14 -38.48 23.01
N SER A 491 4.91 -39.80 22.97
CA SER A 491 5.72 -40.79 22.27
C SER A 491 5.65 -40.67 20.74
N ILE A 492 4.60 -40.06 20.19
CA ILE A 492 4.38 -39.90 18.75
C ILE A 492 4.60 -38.43 18.39
N LYS A 493 5.50 -38.16 17.44
CA LYS A 493 5.67 -36.81 16.87
C LYS A 493 4.67 -36.62 15.75
N VAL A 494 3.89 -35.54 15.80
CA VAL A 494 2.82 -35.30 14.83
C VAL A 494 3.03 -33.98 14.12
N LEU A 495 2.80 -33.98 12.80
CA LEU A 495 2.81 -32.81 11.94
C LEU A 495 1.67 -32.90 10.93
N ALA A 496 1.00 -31.78 10.65
CA ALA A 496 0.05 -31.68 9.54
C ALA A 496 0.40 -30.53 8.59
N HIS A 497 0.30 -30.78 7.29
CA HIS A 497 0.34 -29.79 6.23
C HIS A 497 -1.07 -29.64 5.69
N LEU A 498 -1.67 -28.47 5.82
CA LEU A 498 -3.05 -28.21 5.40
C LEU A 498 -3.04 -27.44 4.08
N ALA A 499 -3.97 -27.79 3.19
CA ALA A 499 -4.14 -27.17 1.89
C ALA A 499 -5.61 -26.83 1.64
N GLY A 500 -5.86 -25.97 0.66
CA GLY A 500 -7.18 -25.47 0.30
C GLY A 500 -7.70 -24.36 1.20
N LYS A 501 -8.95 -23.95 0.96
CA LYS A 501 -9.59 -22.79 1.62
C LYS A 501 -10.25 -23.14 2.96
N GLU A 502 -10.66 -24.38 3.14
CA GLU A 502 -11.38 -24.84 4.32
C GLU A 502 -10.96 -26.24 4.72
N ILE A 503 -10.97 -26.51 6.02
CA ILE A 503 -10.67 -27.80 6.62
C ILE A 503 -11.85 -28.29 7.46
N GLY A 504 -12.16 -29.59 7.41
CA GLY A 504 -13.09 -30.18 8.37
C GLY A 504 -12.44 -30.38 9.73
N VAL A 505 -13.03 -29.87 10.81
CA VAL A 505 -12.55 -30.08 12.18
C VAL A 505 -13.56 -30.92 12.94
N GLN A 506 -13.12 -32.07 13.46
CA GLN A 506 -13.98 -32.92 14.28
C GLN A 506 -14.21 -32.30 15.66
N HIS A 507 -15.47 -32.22 16.06
CA HIS A 507 -15.92 -31.73 17.34
C HIS A 507 -16.70 -32.83 18.08
N HIS A 508 -16.31 -33.09 19.33
CA HIS A 508 -17.04 -33.98 20.23
C HIS A 508 -17.82 -33.13 21.23
N PRO A 509 -19.13 -32.89 21.05
CA PRO A 509 -19.90 -32.13 22.03
C PRO A 509 -20.14 -32.97 23.28
N GLU A 510 -19.42 -32.68 24.36
CA GLU A 510 -19.75 -33.17 25.70
C GLU A 510 -20.76 -32.21 26.34
N VAL A 511 -22.00 -32.67 26.51
CA VAL A 511 -23.01 -31.99 27.33
C VAL A 511 -23.49 -32.99 28.37
N LEU A 512 -23.29 -32.66 29.66
CA LEU A 512 -23.81 -33.42 30.82
C LEU A 512 -23.74 -34.96 30.68
N GLY A 513 -22.54 -35.51 30.47
CA GLY A 513 -22.31 -36.96 30.59
C GLY A 513 -22.93 -37.85 29.49
N ILE A 514 -23.58 -37.28 28.47
CA ILE A 514 -24.05 -38.02 27.30
C ILE A 514 -23.07 -37.77 26.14
N GLN A 515 -22.37 -38.83 25.70
CA GLN A 515 -21.51 -38.78 24.51
C GLN A 515 -22.37 -38.58 23.25
N GLY A 516 -22.33 -37.38 22.66
CA GLY A 516 -22.95 -37.10 21.37
C GLY A 516 -22.16 -37.72 20.21
N LYS A 517 -22.83 -37.96 19.06
CA LYS A 517 -22.14 -38.39 17.82
C LYS A 517 -21.13 -37.31 17.37
N ASN A 518 -19.98 -37.76 16.86
CA ASN A 518 -18.96 -36.87 16.28
C ASN A 518 -19.57 -35.98 15.19
N LYS A 519 -19.32 -34.67 15.26
CA LYS A 519 -19.73 -33.70 14.22
C LYS A 519 -18.48 -33.10 13.58
N THR A 520 -18.47 -32.97 12.26
CA THR A 520 -17.42 -32.26 11.52
C THR A 520 -17.89 -30.83 11.24
N VAL A 521 -17.09 -29.84 11.60
CA VAL A 521 -17.35 -28.42 11.36
C VAL A 521 -16.31 -27.88 10.37
N ARG A 522 -16.74 -27.29 9.26
CA ARG A 522 -15.83 -26.64 8.31
C ARG A 522 -15.27 -25.35 8.93
N LYS A 523 -13.95 -25.18 8.87
CA LYS A 523 -13.24 -23.96 9.28
C LYS A 523 -12.42 -23.44 8.13
N ARG A 524 -12.43 -22.12 7.95
CA ARG A 524 -11.57 -21.46 6.96
C ARG A 524 -10.09 -21.58 7.35
N LEU A 525 -9.27 -21.90 6.37
CA LEU A 525 -7.81 -21.80 6.45
C LEU A 525 -7.38 -20.42 5.95
N ASP A 526 -6.55 -19.75 6.73
CA ASP A 526 -5.91 -18.50 6.33
C ASP A 526 -4.41 -18.79 6.14
N PRO A 527 -3.92 -18.81 4.89
CA PRO A 527 -2.52 -19.13 4.61
C PRO A 527 -1.55 -17.99 4.95
N GLY A 528 -2.06 -16.84 5.44
CA GLY A 528 -1.29 -15.65 5.78
C GLY A 528 -0.42 -15.13 4.64
N ALA A 529 0.80 -14.67 4.95
CA ALA A 529 1.62 -13.90 4.01
C ALA A 529 2.45 -14.77 3.03
N GLY A 530 2.31 -16.10 3.09
CA GLY A 530 2.99 -17.02 2.19
C GLY A 530 4.30 -17.61 2.73
N TYR A 531 4.62 -17.44 4.01
CA TYR A 531 5.82 -18.04 4.65
C TYR A 531 5.63 -19.49 5.12
N GLY A 532 4.53 -20.14 4.71
CA GLY A 532 4.13 -21.43 5.24
C GLY A 532 3.70 -21.32 6.70
N GLU A 533 2.60 -20.61 6.97
CA GLU A 533 2.22 -20.12 8.29
C GLU A 533 1.84 -21.23 9.29
N PRO A 534 2.32 -21.16 10.55
CA PRO A 534 1.93 -22.10 11.59
C PRO A 534 0.52 -21.80 12.10
N LEU A 535 -0.28 -22.85 12.28
CA LEU A 535 -1.60 -22.75 12.91
C LEU A 535 -1.48 -22.88 14.43
N LYS A 536 -2.21 -22.02 15.15
CA LYS A 536 -2.31 -22.07 16.61
C LYS A 536 -3.28 -23.17 17.08
N ILE A 537 -2.87 -24.42 16.90
CA ILE A 537 -3.58 -25.60 17.39
C ILE A 537 -2.66 -26.44 18.28
N SER A 538 -3.20 -27.49 18.91
CA SER A 538 -2.50 -28.29 19.93
C SER A 538 -1.41 -29.24 19.40
N PHE A 539 -1.23 -29.32 18.09
CA PHE A 539 -0.14 -30.02 17.41
C PHE A 539 0.40 -29.17 16.26
N PRO A 540 1.67 -29.34 15.84
CA PRO A 540 2.23 -28.61 14.71
C PRO A 540 1.40 -28.79 13.44
N ALA A 541 0.90 -27.69 12.89
CA ALA A 541 0.23 -27.68 11.60
C ALA A 541 0.58 -26.41 10.82
N TYR A 542 0.70 -26.52 9.51
CA TYR A 542 1.11 -25.42 8.63
C TYR A 542 0.21 -25.31 7.40
N THR A 543 0.02 -24.10 6.88
CA THR A 543 -0.68 -23.81 5.62
C THR A 543 0.23 -23.07 4.66
N TYR A 544 -0.04 -23.18 3.35
CA TYR A 544 0.74 -22.57 2.28
C TYR A 544 -0.17 -21.74 1.37
N ALA A 545 0.30 -20.57 0.92
CA ALA A 545 -0.54 -19.62 0.19
C ALA A 545 -0.84 -20.11 -1.23
N GLY A 546 -2.14 -20.18 -1.56
CA GLY A 546 -2.61 -20.55 -2.89
C GLY A 546 -2.53 -22.05 -3.21
N ILE A 547 -2.23 -22.89 -2.22
CA ILE A 547 -1.96 -24.32 -2.43
C ILE A 547 -3.21 -25.16 -2.19
N GLU A 548 -3.48 -26.11 -3.08
CA GLU A 548 -4.60 -27.07 -3.03
C GLU A 548 -4.12 -28.48 -2.62
N PRO A 549 -5.02 -29.38 -2.16
CA PRO A 549 -4.67 -30.78 -1.90
C PRO A 549 -4.01 -31.45 -3.11
N GLY A 550 -3.00 -32.28 -2.88
CA GLY A 550 -2.18 -32.89 -3.95
C GLY A 550 -0.83 -32.20 -4.18
N PHE A 551 -0.58 -31.03 -3.58
CA PHE A 551 0.63 -30.24 -3.85
C PHE A 551 1.99 -30.91 -3.56
N ALA A 552 1.98 -32.01 -2.81
CA ALA A 552 3.19 -32.73 -2.41
C ALA A 552 3.36 -34.08 -3.14
N GLU A 553 2.53 -34.36 -4.14
CA GLU A 553 2.64 -35.51 -5.05
C GLU A 553 3.03 -34.99 -6.42
N ARG A 554 4.15 -35.46 -6.98
CA ARG A 554 4.81 -34.89 -8.18
C ARG A 554 4.14 -35.28 -9.49
N ASP A 555 3.30 -36.31 -9.44
CA ASP A 555 2.51 -36.84 -10.54
C ASP A 555 1.12 -36.18 -10.65
N LEU A 556 0.78 -35.25 -9.75
CA LEU A 556 -0.47 -34.48 -9.76
C LEU A 556 -0.28 -33.07 -10.34
N ASP A 557 -1.34 -32.55 -10.98
CA ASP A 557 -1.37 -31.19 -11.54
C ASP A 557 -1.25 -30.11 -10.45
N GLU A 558 -1.66 -30.43 -9.23
CA GLU A 558 -1.60 -29.54 -8.06
C GLU A 558 -0.20 -29.41 -7.47
N PHE A 559 0.79 -30.20 -7.93
CA PHE A 559 2.16 -30.19 -7.43
C PHE A 559 2.74 -28.77 -7.41
N ASP A 560 3.23 -28.35 -6.24
CA ASP A 560 3.95 -27.08 -6.08
C ASP A 560 5.34 -27.34 -5.48
N PRO A 561 6.43 -27.17 -6.25
CA PRO A 561 7.77 -27.52 -5.81
C PRO A 561 8.28 -26.63 -4.65
N ILE A 562 7.75 -25.42 -4.51
CA ILE A 562 8.16 -24.49 -3.45
C ILE A 562 7.50 -24.88 -2.13
N ALA A 563 6.19 -25.07 -2.15
CA ALA A 563 5.42 -25.50 -0.99
C ALA A 563 5.81 -26.91 -0.55
N GLU A 564 5.99 -27.84 -1.49
CA GLU A 564 6.47 -29.19 -1.23
C GLU A 564 7.84 -29.17 -0.55
N SER A 565 8.83 -28.45 -1.09
CA SER A 565 10.17 -28.41 -0.51
C SER A 565 10.17 -27.93 0.95
N VAL A 566 9.38 -26.90 1.26
CA VAL A 566 9.23 -26.38 2.62
C VAL A 566 8.49 -27.39 3.51
N ALA A 567 7.39 -27.98 3.03
CA ALA A 567 6.64 -28.99 3.75
C ALA A 567 7.49 -30.22 4.06
N PHE A 568 8.24 -30.72 3.08
CA PHE A 568 9.12 -31.89 3.19
C PHE A 568 10.21 -31.68 4.24
N THR A 569 10.87 -30.52 4.28
CA THR A 569 11.87 -30.24 5.34
C THR A 569 11.29 -30.27 6.76
N ARG A 570 10.04 -29.81 6.95
CA ARG A 570 9.33 -29.91 8.24
C ARG A 570 8.95 -31.36 8.55
N SER A 571 8.55 -32.13 7.55
CA SER A 571 8.26 -33.56 7.65
C SER A 571 9.50 -34.36 8.05
N LEU A 572 10.62 -34.09 7.39
CA LEU A 572 11.93 -34.69 7.67
C LEU A 572 12.38 -34.41 9.10
N HIS A 573 12.26 -33.17 9.57
CA HIS A 573 12.49 -32.82 10.97
C HIS A 573 11.62 -33.65 11.93
N THR A 574 10.32 -33.75 11.65
CA THR A 574 9.35 -34.47 12.50
C THR A 574 9.68 -35.95 12.58
N VAL A 575 9.96 -36.57 11.44
CA VAL A 575 10.28 -37.99 11.33
C VAL A 575 11.63 -38.29 11.99
N ARG A 576 12.70 -37.54 11.67
CA ARG A 576 14.02 -37.71 12.30
C ARG A 576 13.96 -37.53 13.82
N LYS A 577 13.16 -36.58 14.31
CA LYS A 577 12.90 -36.40 15.75
C LYS A 577 12.16 -37.58 16.38
N GLY A 578 11.24 -38.22 15.65
CA GLY A 578 10.59 -39.46 16.07
C GLY A 578 11.59 -40.61 16.23
N PHE A 579 12.47 -40.79 15.24
CA PHE A 579 13.52 -41.81 15.26
C PHE A 579 14.73 -41.48 16.14
N ARG A 580 14.85 -40.22 16.61
CA ARG A 580 16.03 -39.71 17.31
C ARG A 580 17.30 -39.85 16.45
N ILE A 581 17.17 -39.62 15.14
CA ILE A 581 18.29 -39.59 14.21
C ILE A 581 19.00 -38.24 14.36
N ASP A 582 20.28 -38.30 14.67
CA ASP A 582 21.18 -37.15 14.63
C ASP A 582 22.16 -37.32 13.46
N ARG A 583 22.35 -36.28 12.66
CA ARG A 583 23.19 -36.32 11.46
C ARG A 583 24.31 -35.30 11.57
N ASN A 584 25.55 -35.80 11.54
CA ASN A 584 26.72 -34.94 11.43
C ASN A 584 27.02 -34.62 9.95
N ILE A 585 26.31 -33.63 9.40
CA ILE A 585 26.52 -33.16 8.02
C ILE A 585 27.66 -32.13 7.91
N GLU A 586 28.15 -31.60 9.02
CA GLU A 586 29.23 -30.60 9.03
C GLU A 586 30.55 -31.17 8.54
N THR A 587 30.93 -32.36 9.01
CA THR A 587 32.16 -33.02 8.57
C THR A 587 32.17 -33.23 7.05
N ILE A 588 31.03 -33.63 6.48
CA ILE A 588 30.91 -33.82 5.02
C ILE A 588 31.10 -32.47 4.31
N ARG A 589 30.51 -31.38 4.82
CA ARG A 589 30.70 -30.04 4.25
C ARG A 589 32.17 -29.62 4.30
N ASP A 590 32.83 -29.82 5.42
CA ASP A 590 34.23 -29.43 5.60
C ASP A 590 35.14 -30.21 4.64
N ASP A 591 34.91 -31.52 4.46
CA ASP A 591 35.64 -32.35 3.49
C ASP A 591 35.47 -31.83 2.05
N VAL A 592 34.25 -31.46 1.64
CA VAL A 592 33.99 -30.88 0.29
C VAL A 592 34.77 -29.57 0.09
N VAL A 593 34.77 -28.70 1.10
CA VAL A 593 35.46 -27.40 1.06
C VAL A 593 36.97 -27.60 0.97
N ASP A 594 37.54 -28.50 1.77
CA ASP A 594 38.98 -28.78 1.78
C ASP A 594 39.45 -29.35 0.43
N LEU A 595 38.68 -30.27 -0.15
CA LEU A 595 38.97 -30.83 -1.48
C LEU A 595 38.92 -29.76 -2.58
N ALA A 596 37.91 -28.89 -2.56
CA ALA A 596 37.77 -27.82 -3.54
C ALA A 596 38.89 -26.79 -3.42
N ALA A 597 39.24 -26.40 -2.19
CA ALA A 597 40.32 -25.46 -1.90
C ALA A 597 41.70 -26.02 -2.31
N ALA A 598 41.91 -27.33 -2.18
CA ALA A 598 43.11 -28.02 -2.65
C ALA A 598 43.17 -28.20 -4.18
N GLY A 599 42.11 -27.81 -4.91
CA GLY A 599 42.01 -28.02 -6.35
C GLY A 599 41.75 -29.47 -6.76
N ASN A 600 41.28 -30.32 -5.84
CA ASN A 600 40.92 -31.71 -6.12
C ASN A 600 39.48 -31.81 -6.62
N ALA A 601 39.24 -31.38 -7.86
CA ALA A 601 37.91 -31.38 -8.46
C ALA A 601 37.26 -32.77 -8.47
N THR A 602 38.02 -33.84 -8.74
CA THR A 602 37.51 -35.22 -8.74
C THR A 602 36.98 -35.60 -7.36
N GLY A 603 37.79 -35.40 -6.31
CA GLY A 603 37.37 -35.71 -4.94
C GLY A 603 36.20 -34.84 -4.49
N THR A 604 36.17 -33.56 -4.88
CA THR A 604 35.02 -32.69 -4.60
C THR A 604 33.74 -33.24 -5.23
N VAL A 605 33.78 -33.60 -6.51
CA VAL A 605 32.60 -34.07 -7.26
C VAL A 605 32.08 -35.43 -6.78
N GLU A 606 32.94 -36.31 -6.23
CA GLU A 606 32.53 -37.58 -5.61
C GLU A 606 31.58 -37.41 -4.41
N HIS A 607 31.68 -36.29 -3.70
CA HIS A 607 30.81 -35.96 -2.58
C HIS A 607 29.50 -35.29 -3.02
N LEU A 608 29.32 -35.02 -4.31
CA LEU A 608 28.12 -34.39 -4.86
C LEU A 608 27.19 -35.44 -5.46
N ARG A 609 25.88 -35.20 -5.39
CA ARG A 609 24.89 -36.03 -6.08
C ARG A 609 25.06 -35.91 -7.62
N PRO A 610 24.68 -36.94 -8.39
CA PRO A 610 24.80 -36.92 -9.85
C PRO A 610 24.14 -35.71 -10.55
N TYR A 611 23.04 -35.20 -9.97
CA TYR A 611 22.29 -34.05 -10.46
C TYR A 611 22.41 -32.82 -9.54
N ALA A 612 23.47 -32.76 -8.73
CA ALA A 612 23.69 -31.64 -7.84
C ALA A 612 23.90 -30.33 -8.62
N HIS A 613 23.68 -29.18 -7.98
CA HIS A 613 24.01 -27.89 -8.57
C HIS A 613 24.73 -26.96 -7.60
N VAL A 614 25.66 -26.18 -8.15
CA VAL A 614 26.31 -25.06 -7.46
C VAL A 614 25.94 -23.81 -8.22
N ILE A 615 25.43 -22.79 -7.51
CA ILE A 615 25.03 -21.51 -8.09
C ILE A 615 25.65 -20.38 -7.29
N ASN A 616 26.50 -19.61 -7.94
CA ASN A 616 26.98 -18.31 -7.47
C ASN A 616 26.00 -17.23 -7.94
N GLY A 617 25.05 -16.85 -7.10
CA GLY A 617 23.96 -15.95 -7.46
C GLY A 617 24.40 -14.65 -8.15
N PRO A 618 25.40 -13.90 -7.62
CA PRO A 618 25.75 -12.60 -8.19
C PRO A 618 26.42 -12.64 -9.57
N THR A 619 27.01 -13.77 -9.98
CA THR A 619 27.69 -13.94 -11.28
C THR A 619 27.04 -14.98 -12.16
N LEU A 620 26.04 -15.70 -11.66
CA LEU A 620 25.43 -16.87 -12.28
C LEU A 620 26.47 -17.89 -12.77
N SER A 621 27.57 -18.04 -12.03
CA SER A 621 28.58 -19.07 -12.28
C SER A 621 28.29 -20.32 -11.46
N GLY A 622 28.92 -21.45 -11.82
CA GLY A 622 28.69 -22.74 -11.19
C GLY A 622 28.42 -23.83 -12.23
N GLY A 623 27.58 -24.80 -11.87
CA GLY A 623 27.25 -25.93 -12.76
C GLY A 623 26.10 -26.78 -12.22
N VAL A 624 25.50 -27.56 -13.13
CA VAL A 624 24.45 -28.54 -12.81
C VAL A 624 24.87 -29.90 -13.32
N GLY A 625 24.83 -30.90 -12.44
CA GLY A 625 25.22 -32.27 -12.70
C GLY A 625 26.74 -32.49 -12.70
N THR A 626 27.15 -33.76 -12.59
CA THR A 626 28.55 -34.18 -12.42
C THR A 626 29.49 -33.54 -13.44
N LYS A 627 29.15 -33.56 -14.74
CA LYS A 627 30.03 -33.07 -15.81
C LYS A 627 30.32 -31.57 -15.68
N ALA A 628 29.27 -30.75 -15.59
CA ALA A 628 29.42 -29.29 -15.51
C ALA A 628 30.10 -28.88 -14.20
N LEU A 629 29.87 -29.61 -13.11
CA LEU A 629 30.55 -29.36 -11.84
C LEU A 629 32.03 -29.74 -11.90
N SER A 630 32.40 -30.82 -12.57
CA SER A 630 33.81 -31.15 -12.82
C SER A 630 34.51 -30.06 -13.63
N GLU A 631 33.89 -29.54 -14.69
CA GLU A 631 34.41 -28.40 -15.47
C GLU A 631 34.53 -27.15 -14.59
N TYR A 632 33.50 -26.84 -13.79
CA TYR A 632 33.52 -25.73 -12.84
C TYR A 632 34.69 -25.80 -11.85
N TYR A 633 34.88 -26.91 -11.14
CA TYR A 633 35.93 -27.03 -10.13
C TYR A 633 37.36 -27.10 -10.73
N ASN A 634 37.51 -27.60 -11.95
CA ASN A 634 38.82 -27.65 -12.63
C ASN A 634 39.21 -26.30 -13.25
N ASP A 635 38.31 -25.70 -14.02
CA ASP A 635 38.66 -24.64 -14.96
C ASP A 635 38.22 -23.24 -14.51
N PHE A 636 37.15 -23.15 -13.70
CA PHE A 636 36.54 -21.87 -13.32
C PHE A 636 36.70 -21.51 -11.85
N PHE A 637 36.85 -22.50 -10.97
CA PHE A 637 37.11 -22.30 -9.55
C PHE A 637 38.60 -22.06 -9.25
N GLN A 638 39.48 -22.70 -10.02
CA GLN A 638 40.94 -22.63 -9.89
C GLN A 638 41.59 -21.97 -11.12
N PRO A 639 42.83 -21.45 -11.02
CA PRO A 639 43.64 -21.33 -9.82
C PRO A 639 43.30 -20.07 -9.01
N LEU A 640 43.13 -20.21 -7.69
CA LEU A 640 42.91 -19.07 -6.80
C LEU A 640 44.20 -18.26 -6.54
N PRO A 641 44.12 -16.96 -6.20
CA PRO A 641 45.26 -16.19 -5.69
C PRO A 641 45.95 -16.89 -4.51
N ALA A 642 47.27 -16.81 -4.40
CA ALA A 642 48.02 -17.48 -3.33
C ALA A 642 47.64 -16.98 -1.92
N ASP A 643 47.20 -15.72 -1.82
CA ASP A 643 46.72 -15.10 -0.59
C ASP A 643 45.20 -15.23 -0.40
N PHE A 644 44.50 -16.02 -1.22
CA PHE A 644 43.08 -16.29 -1.06
C PHE A 644 42.82 -17.00 0.27
N ARG A 645 42.00 -16.40 1.12
CA ARG A 645 41.67 -16.92 2.45
C ARG A 645 40.18 -16.80 2.72
N VAL A 646 39.63 -17.89 3.24
CA VAL A 646 38.26 -17.97 3.74
C VAL A 646 38.31 -18.16 5.25
N ARG A 647 37.42 -17.48 5.97
CA ARG A 647 37.19 -17.70 7.40
C ARG A 647 35.70 -17.85 7.64
N LEU A 648 35.30 -18.97 8.23
CA LEU A 648 33.95 -19.16 8.76
C LEU A 648 33.70 -18.18 9.91
N LEU A 649 32.67 -17.33 9.76
CA LEU A 649 32.20 -16.40 10.78
C LEU A 649 31.12 -17.05 11.63
N SER A 650 30.15 -17.68 10.98
CA SER A 650 29.06 -18.41 11.63
C SER A 650 28.59 -19.58 10.76
N ARG A 651 28.03 -20.61 11.40
CA ARG A 651 27.42 -21.78 10.76
C ARG A 651 26.08 -22.07 11.42
N THR A 652 25.05 -22.28 10.63
CA THR A 652 23.72 -22.70 11.09
C THR A 652 23.33 -24.02 10.43
N VAL A 653 23.02 -25.03 11.25
CA VAL A 653 22.50 -26.32 10.78
C VAL A 653 20.99 -26.33 10.87
N GLY A 654 20.31 -26.70 9.78
CA GLY A 654 18.86 -26.82 9.73
C GLY A 654 18.36 -27.88 10.71
N ASN A 655 17.22 -27.63 11.36
CA ASN A 655 16.63 -28.56 12.34
C ASN A 655 16.27 -29.93 11.75
N ASP A 656 16.08 -30.00 10.44
CA ASP A 656 15.85 -31.23 9.69
C ASP A 656 17.15 -32.02 9.48
N GLY A 657 18.32 -31.46 9.75
CA GLY A 657 19.62 -32.12 9.59
C GLY A 657 20.00 -32.32 8.12
N SER A 658 19.49 -31.49 7.22
CA SER A 658 19.77 -31.56 5.77
C SER A 658 20.36 -30.27 5.19
N ARG A 659 20.40 -29.16 5.94
CA ARG A 659 20.87 -27.87 5.44
C ARG A 659 21.96 -27.26 6.32
N ILE A 660 22.94 -26.62 5.69
CA ILE A 660 23.98 -25.81 6.33
C ILE A 660 23.92 -24.41 5.73
N VAL A 661 23.99 -23.38 6.56
CA VAL A 661 24.19 -21.99 6.14
C VAL A 661 25.49 -21.51 6.75
N ASP A 662 26.47 -21.26 5.89
CA ASP A 662 27.80 -20.75 6.26
C ASP A 662 27.90 -19.26 5.93
N GLU A 663 28.28 -18.45 6.91
CA GLU A 663 28.69 -17.07 6.74
C GLU A 663 30.22 -17.01 6.69
N LEU A 664 30.77 -16.56 5.56
CA LEU A 664 32.18 -16.67 5.23
C LEU A 664 32.78 -15.29 5.00
N PHE A 665 33.86 -14.95 5.70
CA PHE A 665 34.71 -13.80 5.34
C PHE A 665 35.77 -14.25 4.33
N VAL A 666 35.71 -13.70 3.12
CA VAL A 666 36.64 -13.99 2.03
C VAL A 666 37.53 -12.78 1.78
N ASN A 667 38.84 -13.01 1.66
CA ASN A 667 39.79 -11.98 1.28
C ASN A 667 40.90 -12.50 0.39
N PHE A 668 41.31 -11.68 -0.58
CA PHE A 668 42.38 -11.99 -1.53
C PHE A 668 42.86 -10.72 -2.24
N THR A 669 44.01 -10.80 -2.91
CA THR A 669 44.46 -9.79 -3.87
C THR A 669 44.11 -10.26 -5.29
N HIS A 670 43.39 -9.44 -6.07
CA HIS A 670 43.00 -9.77 -7.45
C HIS A 670 44.19 -9.63 -8.42
N ASN A 671 45.19 -10.49 -8.27
CA ASN A 671 46.44 -10.52 -9.04
C ASN A 671 46.41 -11.53 -10.22
N ARG A 672 45.29 -12.21 -10.39
CA ARG A 672 44.93 -13.10 -11.50
C ARG A 672 43.41 -13.07 -11.63
N GLU A 673 42.89 -13.58 -12.74
CA GLU A 673 41.45 -13.71 -12.93
C GLU A 673 40.85 -14.71 -11.92
N VAL A 674 39.69 -14.36 -11.35
CA VAL A 674 38.92 -15.23 -10.45
C VAL A 674 37.52 -15.36 -11.05
N HIS A 675 37.35 -16.30 -11.97
CA HIS A 675 36.19 -16.36 -12.88
C HIS A 675 34.84 -16.39 -12.17
N TRP A 676 34.74 -17.05 -11.03
CA TRP A 676 33.47 -17.19 -10.32
C TRP A 676 33.07 -15.92 -9.52
N ILE A 677 34.01 -15.04 -9.17
CA ILE A 677 33.72 -13.75 -8.49
C ILE A 677 33.70 -12.59 -9.49
N LEU A 678 34.66 -12.54 -10.41
CA LEU A 678 34.89 -11.44 -11.35
C LEU A 678 35.10 -12.00 -12.78
N PRO A 679 34.06 -12.61 -13.39
CA PRO A 679 34.17 -13.24 -14.70
C PRO A 679 34.62 -12.24 -15.77
N GLY A 680 35.67 -12.58 -16.52
CA GLY A 680 36.19 -11.76 -17.63
C GLY A 680 36.98 -10.52 -17.21
N ILE A 681 37.25 -10.34 -15.91
CA ILE A 681 38.00 -9.19 -15.41
C ILE A 681 39.46 -9.59 -15.20
N PRO A 682 40.43 -8.99 -15.92
CA PRO A 682 41.84 -9.26 -15.70
C PRO A 682 42.30 -8.74 -14.34
N ALA A 683 43.48 -9.21 -13.90
CA ALA A 683 44.09 -8.81 -12.63
C ALA A 683 44.09 -7.28 -12.43
N THR A 684 43.46 -6.82 -11.35
CA THR A 684 43.40 -5.39 -10.97
C THR A 684 44.43 -5.03 -9.91
N ASN A 685 45.07 -6.04 -9.30
CA ASN A 685 46.01 -5.92 -8.18
C ASN A 685 45.44 -5.16 -6.98
N LYS A 686 44.12 -5.15 -6.84
CA LYS A 686 43.41 -4.58 -5.69
C LYS A 686 43.05 -5.67 -4.70
N LYS A 687 43.05 -5.31 -3.42
CA LYS A 687 42.59 -6.19 -2.35
C LYS A 687 41.06 -6.22 -2.33
N VAL A 688 40.50 -7.41 -2.20
CA VAL A 688 39.06 -7.66 -2.05
C VAL A 688 38.83 -8.26 -0.67
N GLU A 689 37.84 -7.73 0.04
CA GLU A 689 37.29 -8.23 1.30
C GLU A 689 35.76 -8.23 1.18
N VAL A 690 35.14 -9.40 1.33
CA VAL A 690 33.69 -9.58 1.15
C VAL A 690 33.17 -10.68 2.06
N VAL A 691 31.94 -10.53 2.56
CA VAL A 691 31.21 -11.61 3.22
C VAL A 691 30.39 -12.37 2.18
N MET A 692 30.50 -13.69 2.21
CA MET A 692 29.73 -14.61 1.37
C MET A 692 28.83 -15.47 2.25
N ILE A 693 27.60 -15.70 1.80
CA ILE A 693 26.68 -16.65 2.42
C ILE A 693 26.59 -17.87 1.51
N SER A 694 26.94 -19.05 2.01
CA SER A 694 26.75 -20.33 1.34
C SER A 694 25.61 -21.10 1.99
N ILE A 695 24.61 -21.48 1.20
CA ILE A 695 23.46 -22.28 1.62
C ILE A 695 23.61 -23.65 0.95
N VAL A 696 23.89 -24.67 1.75
CA VAL A 696 24.17 -26.03 1.29
C VAL A 696 23.03 -26.95 1.72
N ARG A 697 22.54 -27.77 0.79
CA ARG A 697 21.60 -28.86 1.06
C ARG A 697 22.27 -30.20 0.81
N MET A 698 22.07 -31.11 1.75
CA MET A 698 22.59 -32.46 1.77
C MET A 698 21.42 -33.45 1.70
N ILE A 699 21.54 -34.46 0.84
CA ILE A 699 20.62 -35.60 0.77
C ILE A 699 21.43 -36.86 1.02
N GLY A 700 21.04 -37.63 2.03
CA GLY A 700 21.93 -38.62 2.59
C GLY A 700 23.29 -37.97 2.88
N ASN A 701 24.40 -38.66 2.63
CA ASN A 701 25.75 -38.15 2.89
C ASN A 701 26.39 -37.40 1.71
N GLN A 702 25.58 -36.87 0.79
CA GLN A 702 26.07 -36.15 -0.39
C GLN A 702 25.43 -34.78 -0.53
N LEU A 703 26.18 -33.84 -1.11
CA LEU A 703 25.71 -32.49 -1.41
C LEU A 703 24.78 -32.52 -2.62
N GLU A 704 23.57 -31.99 -2.46
CA GLU A 704 22.59 -31.83 -3.53
C GLU A 704 22.66 -30.43 -4.13
N SER A 705 22.75 -29.38 -3.31
CA SER A 705 22.82 -28.03 -3.82
C SER A 705 23.66 -27.10 -2.96
N GLU A 706 24.40 -26.20 -3.60
CA GLU A 706 25.06 -25.07 -2.95
C GLU A 706 24.66 -23.76 -3.64
N HIS A 707 24.15 -22.80 -2.87
CA HIS A 707 23.83 -21.45 -3.33
C HIS A 707 24.69 -20.44 -2.59
N MET A 708 25.47 -19.66 -3.34
CA MET A 708 26.36 -18.64 -2.79
C MET A 708 25.90 -17.22 -3.15
N TYR A 709 25.92 -16.34 -2.15
CA TYR A 709 25.53 -14.93 -2.27
C TYR A 709 26.59 -14.01 -1.67
N TRP A 710 26.81 -12.86 -2.30
CA TRP A 710 27.67 -11.78 -1.79
C TRP A 710 27.30 -10.44 -2.41
N ASP A 711 27.81 -9.35 -1.85
CA ASP A 711 27.63 -8.00 -2.41
C ASP A 711 28.62 -7.74 -3.56
N GLN A 712 28.17 -7.98 -4.78
CA GLN A 712 28.98 -7.76 -5.98
C GLN A 712 29.28 -6.28 -6.24
N ALA A 713 28.41 -5.36 -5.83
CA ALA A 713 28.68 -3.93 -6.00
C ALA A 713 29.88 -3.50 -5.15
N SER A 714 29.95 -3.97 -3.90
CA SER A 714 31.11 -3.75 -3.03
C SER A 714 32.40 -4.37 -3.58
N VAL A 715 32.33 -5.54 -4.22
CA VAL A 715 33.50 -6.14 -4.90
C VAL A 715 33.95 -5.26 -6.07
N LEU A 716 33.03 -4.84 -6.94
CA LEU A 716 33.31 -4.00 -8.12
C LEU A 716 33.89 -2.62 -7.73
N VAL A 717 33.42 -2.02 -6.63
CA VAL A 717 34.01 -0.78 -6.08
C VAL A 717 35.45 -1.02 -5.62
N GLN A 718 35.71 -2.10 -4.88
CA GLN A 718 37.05 -2.42 -4.37
C GLN A 718 38.07 -2.66 -5.49
N VAL A 719 37.65 -3.29 -6.60
CA VAL A 719 38.52 -3.50 -7.78
C VAL A 719 38.57 -2.32 -8.74
N GLY A 720 37.83 -1.25 -8.47
CA GLY A 720 37.86 0.00 -9.25
C GLY A 720 37.03 0.01 -10.54
N LEU A 721 36.12 -0.96 -10.71
CA LEU A 721 35.22 -1.04 -11.87
C LEU A 721 33.90 -0.27 -11.67
N LEU A 722 33.52 -0.01 -10.43
CA LEU A 722 32.35 0.78 -10.07
C LEU A 722 32.79 1.96 -9.21
N SER A 723 32.42 3.18 -9.61
CA SER A 723 32.53 4.35 -8.75
C SER A 723 31.17 4.62 -8.10
N PRO A 724 31.10 4.80 -6.76
CA PRO A 724 29.87 5.22 -6.09
C PRO A 724 29.27 6.52 -6.67
N LYS A 725 30.09 7.37 -7.30
CA LYS A 725 29.65 8.63 -7.93
C LYS A 725 28.94 8.44 -9.28
N MET A 726 28.83 7.22 -9.80
CA MET A 726 28.10 6.92 -11.05
C MET A 726 26.58 6.93 -10.85
N VAL A 727 26.06 8.03 -10.32
CA VAL A 727 24.61 8.24 -10.15
C VAL A 727 23.99 8.68 -11.49
N PRO A 728 22.84 8.11 -11.89
CA PRO A 728 22.11 8.58 -13.08
C PRO A 728 21.70 10.06 -12.95
N ASP A 729 21.77 10.83 -14.04
CA ASP A 729 21.50 12.27 -13.99
C ASP A 729 20.08 12.63 -13.53
N SER A 730 19.11 11.76 -13.78
CA SER A 730 17.74 11.92 -13.26
C SER A 730 17.67 11.88 -11.74
N PHE A 731 18.58 11.17 -11.08
CA PHE A 731 18.69 11.08 -9.62
C PHE A 731 19.62 12.13 -9.04
N LYS A 732 20.69 12.52 -9.75
CA LYS A 732 21.51 13.69 -9.37
C LYS A 732 20.65 14.96 -9.26
N LYS A 733 19.74 15.18 -10.21
CA LYS A 733 18.77 16.30 -10.17
C LYS A 733 17.83 16.26 -8.96
N LYS A 734 17.66 15.08 -8.35
CA LYS A 734 16.88 14.88 -7.11
C LYS A 734 17.75 14.95 -5.85
N GLY A 735 19.02 15.33 -5.97
CA GLY A 735 19.95 15.47 -4.84
C GLY A 735 20.70 14.21 -4.44
N VAL A 736 20.67 13.14 -5.24
CA VAL A 736 21.46 11.93 -4.94
C VAL A 736 22.91 12.14 -5.39
N GLU A 737 23.85 12.11 -4.44
CA GLU A 737 25.27 12.38 -4.68
C GLU A 737 26.08 11.11 -5.01
N GLU A 738 25.75 9.99 -4.35
CA GLU A 738 26.42 8.70 -4.55
C GLU A 738 25.45 7.52 -4.43
N LEU A 739 25.84 6.39 -5.02
CA LEU A 739 25.19 5.10 -4.86
C LEU A 739 25.47 4.56 -3.44
N PRO A 740 24.49 3.92 -2.78
CA PRO A 740 24.63 3.46 -1.40
C PRO A 740 25.47 2.17 -1.31
N ILE A 741 26.77 2.27 -1.62
CA ILE A 741 27.72 1.15 -1.67
C ILE A 741 28.91 1.49 -0.78
N TRP A 742 29.13 0.68 0.26
CA TRP A 742 30.17 0.94 1.26
C TRP A 742 31.53 0.31 0.92
N GLY A 743 31.54 -0.81 0.19
CA GLY A 743 32.78 -1.54 -0.13
C GLY A 743 33.29 -2.40 1.03
N ALA A 744 34.61 -2.50 1.18
CA ALA A 744 35.28 -3.44 2.08
C ALA A 744 34.88 -3.32 3.55
N GLU A 745 34.52 -2.12 3.99
CA GLU A 745 34.25 -1.85 5.41
C GLU A 745 32.99 -2.58 5.92
N SER A 746 32.01 -2.89 5.05
CA SER A 746 30.86 -3.72 5.43
C SER A 746 31.32 -5.12 5.85
N ALA A 747 32.17 -5.76 5.05
CA ALA A 747 32.73 -7.07 5.37
C ALA A 747 33.63 -7.05 6.61
N ARG A 748 34.40 -5.99 6.81
CA ARG A 748 35.22 -5.81 8.02
C ARG A 748 34.36 -5.60 9.27
N ALA A 749 33.27 -4.86 9.16
CA ALA A 749 32.32 -4.64 10.25
C ALA A 749 31.71 -5.96 10.72
N MET A 750 31.23 -6.79 9.80
CA MET A 750 30.68 -8.12 10.11
C MET A 750 31.73 -9.01 10.78
N LYS A 751 32.96 -9.06 10.23
CA LYS A 751 34.07 -9.81 10.83
C LYS A 751 34.43 -9.36 12.25
N ARG A 752 34.36 -8.06 12.54
CA ARG A 752 34.65 -7.49 13.87
C ARG A 752 33.46 -7.53 14.81
N GLY A 753 32.24 -7.73 14.29
CA GLY A 753 30.98 -7.55 15.01
C GLY A 753 30.60 -6.08 15.28
N SER A 754 31.33 -5.10 14.72
CA SER A 754 31.07 -3.66 14.90
C SER A 754 31.80 -2.78 13.88
N SER A 755 31.31 -1.54 13.70
CA SER A 755 32.00 -0.47 13.00
C SER A 755 31.73 0.88 13.67
N THR A 756 32.68 1.80 13.57
CA THR A 756 32.51 3.21 13.92
C THR A 756 31.76 3.99 12.83
N HIS A 757 31.61 3.41 11.64
CA HIS A 757 31.02 4.03 10.46
C HIS A 757 29.60 3.52 10.20
N MET A 758 28.71 3.67 11.17
CA MET A 758 27.32 3.23 11.06
C MET A 758 26.44 4.38 10.60
N ASN A 759 25.48 4.09 9.71
CA ASN A 759 24.48 5.05 9.20
C ASN A 759 25.03 6.25 8.41
N GLU A 760 26.31 6.29 8.03
CA GLU A 760 26.89 7.43 7.29
C GLU A 760 26.26 7.66 5.89
N LEU A 761 25.63 6.64 5.30
CA LEU A 761 24.87 6.76 4.05
C LEU A 761 23.46 7.34 4.22
N ILE A 762 22.99 7.54 5.46
CA ILE A 762 21.68 8.12 5.76
C ILE A 762 21.90 9.61 6.01
N PRO A 763 21.28 10.51 5.22
CA PRO A 763 21.34 11.95 5.47
C PRO A 763 20.80 12.30 6.87
N GLU A 764 21.42 13.28 7.54
CA GLU A 764 20.95 13.82 8.83
C GLU A 764 19.57 14.49 8.77
#